data_AF-A0A2T6GND8-F1
#
_entry.id   AF-A0A2T6GND8-F1
#
_cell.length_a   1.000
_cell.length_b   1.000
_cell.length_c   1.000
_cell.angle_alpha   90.00
_cell.angle_beta   90.00
_cell.angle_gamma   90.00
#
_symmetry.space_group_name_H-M   'P 1'
#
loop_
_entity.id
_entity.type
_entity.pdbx_description
1 polymer ?
#
loop_
_entity_poly.entity_id
_entity_poly.type
_entity_poly.pdbx_seq_one_letter_code
_entity_poly.pdbx_strand_id
1 'polypeptide(L)'
;MIRRSLPTVFALLFAAPVLAAPAGQQTLFNFVRPAAVVQVATQDASLPQSNAEQTAEGEVLRRITFNPTAKPSLSLTPQSGAWDWSQSGMMSLRIQSAMNWALTLYVTIQSNDGKTLVSRVDLPAGPAQTLLVPLVASGPLSQGMKAAPPMPMTVDGQRILLASSEGQLDRSQVVSVTLSLDNPKATQSILLERFGVLDGEGVVKAVYGSLVDGYGQSTRARWPEKVSSDDQLKAADAREQQQLKGWLGEREKAPLDKFGGSSLGPDFKASGFFRTEKRDGRWFLVTPQGHPFYSLGVNTVAADNSQTYVAGREWMFSALPKDDEPLAAYYGEGDNRGGNGADQGRGYNAGRWYDFYRANLQRTYGKLCTHDDPAAQQAAASQAQPVASEAAIPCAPPAFDEKRWVAHTLDRLQAWGFNTIGNWSAPALGLADRVPYTVPLSIVGDYASISTGSDWWGGMPDPFDPRFAMATERAVAIAARDHRDDPWLIGYFADNELAWAGPGDDPKARYALAYGTLRLTTDVPAKRAFLKQLRDKYRNQAGLSKAWGIDLPAWELMEDPGFVPPLPSPEHPEIEADFKYFQKVFAETYFKTIADSLKWHAPNHLLLGGRFAVSNPEAVAACAQYCDVLSFNLYTLKPQDGQDFAYLRSLDKPVLVTEFNFGSRDRGPFWGGVTELAREEERGPAYANFLKQALSEPSIVGVHWFQYLDQPVTGRLLDGENGHFGLVGITDVPFQGFVDTVRKSNLQALEQLAKEAQKAQAQQAGAAAQGAGDAGQAHGARDSGVHAGGHAANGH
;
A
#
# COMPACT_ATOMS: atom_id res chain seq x y z
N MET A 1 14.22 -7.77 -91.20
CA MET A 1 13.17 -6.94 -91.85
C MET A 1 12.52 -6.05 -90.78
N ILE A 2 12.60 -4.72 -90.98
CA ILE A 2 11.58 -3.67 -90.71
C ILE A 2 10.96 -3.61 -89.28
N ARG A 3 11.39 -2.70 -88.37
CA ARG A 3 10.83 -1.34 -88.04
C ARG A 3 9.32 -1.37 -87.61
N ARG A 4 8.82 -0.85 -86.48
CA ARG A 4 8.95 0.51 -85.87
C ARG A 4 8.22 0.63 -84.49
N SER A 5 8.90 1.20 -83.47
CA SER A 5 8.54 2.24 -82.46
C SER A 5 7.20 2.36 -81.66
N LEU A 6 7.39 2.57 -80.31
CA LEU A 6 6.67 3.37 -79.25
C LEU A 6 5.38 2.81 -78.58
N PRO A 7 4.97 3.21 -77.34
CA PRO A 7 5.64 3.97 -76.25
C PRO A 7 5.44 3.47 -74.78
N THR A 8 6.26 4.03 -73.86
CA THR A 8 5.99 4.47 -72.46
C THR A 8 4.82 3.89 -71.63
N VAL A 9 5.10 3.06 -70.61
CA VAL A 9 4.51 3.08 -69.23
C VAL A 9 5.42 2.25 -68.31
N PHE A 10 6.14 2.88 -67.38
CA PHE A 10 6.71 2.18 -66.22
C PHE A 10 6.86 3.17 -65.05
N ALA A 11 5.76 3.38 -64.33
CA ALA A 11 5.74 3.98 -63.00
C ALA A 11 4.34 3.81 -62.41
N LEU A 12 4.14 2.77 -61.60
CA LEU A 12 3.13 2.65 -60.55
C LEU A 12 3.18 1.19 -60.05
N LEU A 13 3.77 0.96 -58.88
CA LEU A 13 3.49 -0.15 -57.95
C LEU A 13 4.51 -0.13 -56.80
N PHE A 14 4.37 0.83 -55.89
CA PHE A 14 4.80 0.71 -54.49
C PHE A 14 3.87 1.57 -53.63
N ALA A 15 2.66 1.07 -53.42
CA ALA A 15 1.80 1.58 -52.36
C ALA A 15 2.11 0.78 -51.08
N ALA A 16 2.70 1.43 -50.09
CA ALA A 16 2.76 0.89 -48.73
C ALA A 16 1.32 0.68 -48.20
N PRO A 17 1.07 -0.31 -47.33
CA PRO A 17 -0.26 -0.55 -46.79
C PRO A 17 -0.69 0.66 -45.96
N VAL A 18 -1.71 1.37 -46.44
CA VAL A 18 -2.44 2.36 -45.63
C VAL A 18 -3.18 1.55 -44.57
N LEU A 19 -2.71 1.59 -43.32
CA LEU A 19 -3.47 1.09 -42.18
C LEU A 19 -4.77 1.91 -42.11
N ALA A 20 -5.87 1.30 -42.55
CA ALA A 20 -7.19 1.89 -42.53
C ALA A 20 -7.52 2.40 -41.11
N ALA A 21 -8.23 3.53 -41.02
CA ALA A 21 -8.80 3.98 -39.77
C ALA A 21 -9.67 2.86 -39.15
N PRO A 22 -9.71 2.69 -37.82
CA PRO A 22 -10.63 1.77 -37.18
C PRO A 22 -12.05 2.04 -37.66
N ALA A 23 -12.85 0.99 -37.86
CA ALA A 23 -14.26 1.14 -38.18
C ALA A 23 -14.94 2.00 -37.09
N GLY A 24 -15.64 3.06 -37.50
CA GLY A 24 -16.31 4.00 -36.57
C GLY A 24 -15.47 5.20 -36.10
N GLN A 25 -14.22 5.38 -36.57
CA GLN A 25 -13.44 6.59 -36.26
C GLN A 25 -13.84 7.77 -37.17
N GLN A 26 -14.28 8.87 -36.57
CA GLN A 26 -14.44 10.17 -37.23
C GLN A 26 -13.12 10.93 -37.14
N THR A 27 -12.42 11.09 -38.27
CA THR A 27 -11.23 11.95 -38.34
C THR A 27 -11.65 13.42 -38.39
N LEU A 28 -11.16 14.23 -37.46
CA LEU A 28 -11.40 15.67 -37.41
C LEU A 28 -10.24 16.46 -38.00
N PHE A 29 -9.00 16.01 -37.80
CA PHE A 29 -7.82 16.68 -38.32
C PHE A 29 -6.70 15.70 -38.66
N ASN A 30 -5.92 16.03 -39.69
CA ASN A 30 -4.71 15.32 -40.06
C ASN A 30 -3.54 16.31 -40.12
N PHE A 31 -2.54 16.14 -39.26
CA PHE A 31 -1.40 17.05 -39.17
C PHE A 31 -0.51 17.01 -40.44
N VAL A 32 -0.44 15.86 -41.11
CA VAL A 32 0.36 15.65 -42.34
C VAL A 32 -0.36 16.23 -43.56
N ARG A 33 -1.70 16.11 -43.60
CA ARG A 33 -2.57 16.67 -44.66
C ARG A 33 -3.65 17.56 -44.03
N PRO A 34 -3.31 18.79 -43.61
CA PRO A 34 -4.21 19.66 -42.86
C PRO A 34 -5.49 19.94 -43.66
N ALA A 35 -6.64 19.70 -43.03
CA ALA A 35 -7.94 20.18 -43.49
C ALA A 35 -8.31 21.43 -42.68
N ALA A 36 -9.04 22.38 -43.28
CA ALA A 36 -9.31 23.69 -42.68
C ALA A 36 -10.25 23.68 -41.44
N VAL A 37 -10.73 22.50 -41.00
CA VAL A 37 -11.80 22.35 -40.01
C VAL A 37 -11.35 22.46 -38.54
N VAL A 38 -10.04 22.45 -38.27
CA VAL A 38 -9.46 22.61 -36.92
C VAL A 38 -8.38 23.68 -36.96
N GLN A 39 -8.44 24.63 -36.02
CA GLN A 39 -7.38 25.61 -35.78
C GLN A 39 -6.34 25.00 -34.83
N VAL A 40 -5.07 25.25 -35.13
CA VAL A 40 -3.93 24.74 -34.35
C VAL A 40 -3.12 25.92 -33.85
N ALA A 41 -2.99 26.05 -32.53
CA ALA A 41 -2.22 27.09 -31.88
C ALA A 41 -1.18 26.46 -30.94
N THR A 42 -0.04 27.13 -30.80
CA THR A 42 1.05 26.71 -29.92
C THR A 42 1.40 27.82 -28.95
N GLN A 43 1.68 27.47 -27.70
CA GLN A 43 2.26 28.36 -26.70
C GLN A 43 3.56 27.73 -26.20
N ASP A 44 4.67 28.48 -26.29
CA ASP A 44 6.02 27.97 -25.97
C ASP A 44 6.35 26.62 -26.64
N ALA A 45 5.73 26.37 -27.79
CA ALA A 45 5.95 25.20 -28.61
C ALA A 45 6.04 25.64 -30.07
N SER A 46 6.64 24.79 -30.91
CA SER A 46 6.76 25.03 -32.34
C SER A 46 6.23 23.85 -33.14
N LEU A 47 5.44 24.18 -34.16
CA LEU A 47 5.01 23.28 -35.23
C LEU A 47 5.68 23.75 -36.53
N PRO A 48 6.88 23.24 -36.87
CA PRO A 48 7.59 23.67 -38.07
C PRO A 48 6.79 23.29 -39.33
N GLN A 49 6.51 24.28 -40.20
CA GLN A 49 5.54 24.12 -41.29
C GLN A 49 5.98 23.15 -42.40
N SER A 50 7.26 22.76 -42.52
CA SER A 50 7.77 22.25 -43.79
C SER A 50 7.89 20.73 -43.98
N ASN A 51 8.17 19.87 -42.98
CA ASN A 51 8.35 18.43 -43.26
C ASN A 51 7.53 17.53 -42.35
N ALA A 52 6.88 16.53 -42.93
CA ALA A 52 6.45 15.35 -42.20
C ALA A 52 7.66 14.41 -42.07
N GLU A 53 7.76 13.72 -40.95
CA GLU A 53 8.84 12.80 -40.64
C GLU A 53 8.37 11.38 -40.84
N GLN A 54 9.18 10.60 -41.54
CA GLN A 54 8.98 9.17 -41.64
C GLN A 54 9.59 8.51 -40.40
N THR A 55 8.78 7.76 -39.66
CA THR A 55 9.22 6.96 -38.52
C THR A 55 10.01 5.74 -38.98
N ALA A 56 10.66 5.06 -38.04
CA ALA A 56 11.36 3.80 -38.32
C ALA A 56 10.44 2.71 -38.91
N GLU A 57 9.13 2.73 -38.59
CA GLU A 57 8.12 1.80 -39.12
C GLU A 57 7.46 2.31 -40.42
N GLY A 58 7.97 3.41 -41.00
CA GLY A 58 7.51 3.94 -42.29
C GLY A 58 6.28 4.83 -42.22
N GLU A 59 5.67 5.03 -41.04
CA GLU A 59 4.57 5.97 -40.84
C GLU A 59 5.05 7.42 -40.98
N VAL A 60 4.18 8.28 -41.52
CA VAL A 60 4.48 9.70 -41.73
C VAL A 60 3.73 10.52 -40.69
N LEU A 61 4.44 11.25 -39.82
CA LEU A 61 3.87 12.07 -38.75
C LEU A 61 4.49 13.48 -38.74
N ARG A 62 3.93 14.41 -37.97
CA ARG A 62 4.43 15.79 -37.84
C ARG A 62 4.96 16.05 -36.45
N ARG A 63 6.15 16.63 -36.37
CA ARG A 63 6.78 16.98 -35.11
C ARG A 63 6.18 18.24 -34.49
N ILE A 64 5.97 18.16 -33.19
CA ILE A 64 5.74 19.29 -32.30
C ILE A 64 6.88 19.32 -31.30
N THR A 65 7.46 20.50 -31.07
CA THR A 65 8.57 20.68 -30.13
C THR A 65 8.16 21.65 -29.03
N PHE A 66 8.13 21.18 -27.79
CA PHE A 66 7.81 21.94 -26.58
C PHE A 66 9.10 22.49 -25.95
N ASN A 67 9.13 23.79 -25.66
CA ASN A 67 10.26 24.44 -24.99
C ASN A 67 10.22 24.20 -23.47
N PRO A 68 11.34 24.27 -22.75
CA PRO A 68 11.40 24.07 -21.30
C PRO A 68 10.83 25.28 -20.51
N THR A 69 9.55 25.58 -20.70
CA THR A 69 8.81 26.60 -19.95
C THR A 69 7.81 25.94 -18.98
N ALA A 70 7.08 26.75 -18.20
CA ALA A 70 6.21 26.22 -17.14
C ALA A 70 5.11 25.28 -17.68
N LYS A 71 4.52 25.60 -18.84
CA LYS A 71 3.43 24.83 -19.43
C LYS A 71 3.36 24.99 -20.96
N PRO A 72 4.39 24.57 -21.72
CA PRO A 72 4.34 24.61 -23.18
C PRO A 72 3.19 23.73 -23.69
N SER A 73 2.48 24.20 -24.71
CA SER A 73 1.23 23.57 -25.15
C SER A 73 0.96 23.67 -26.65
N LEU A 74 0.13 22.72 -27.11
CA LEU A 74 -0.51 22.68 -28.42
C LEU A 74 -2.02 22.60 -28.18
N SER A 75 -2.77 23.57 -28.71
CA SER A 75 -4.23 23.61 -28.62
C SER A 75 -4.87 23.39 -29.99
N LEU A 76 -5.89 22.54 -30.00
CA LEU A 76 -6.77 22.26 -31.13
C LEU A 76 -8.14 22.83 -30.81
N THR A 77 -8.67 23.69 -31.68
CA THR A 77 -10.00 24.31 -31.53
C THR A 77 -10.81 24.18 -32.81
N PRO A 78 -12.15 24.12 -32.73
CA PRO A 78 -13.00 24.11 -33.93
C PRO A 78 -12.82 25.42 -34.70
N GLN A 79 -12.94 25.36 -36.04
CA GLN A 79 -12.87 26.57 -36.86
C GLN A 79 -13.97 27.59 -36.52
N SER A 80 -15.13 27.11 -36.10
CA SER A 80 -16.23 27.91 -35.56
C SER A 80 -17.09 27.08 -34.59
N GLY A 81 -17.72 27.75 -33.62
CA GLY A 81 -18.64 27.11 -32.67
C GLY A 81 -17.96 26.11 -31.73
N ALA A 82 -18.57 24.93 -31.59
CA ALA A 82 -18.10 23.82 -30.75
C ALA A 82 -18.26 22.50 -31.52
N TRP A 83 -17.48 21.49 -31.17
CA TRP A 83 -17.72 20.12 -31.62
C TRP A 83 -18.82 19.45 -30.79
N ASP A 84 -19.73 18.74 -31.47
CA ASP A 84 -20.67 17.82 -30.84
C ASP A 84 -20.11 16.40 -30.89
N TRP A 85 -19.65 15.91 -29.74
CA TRP A 85 -19.15 14.56 -29.50
C TRP A 85 -20.10 13.74 -28.62
N SER A 86 -21.38 14.12 -28.54
CA SER A 86 -22.38 13.42 -27.72
C SER A 86 -22.51 11.93 -28.07
N GLN A 87 -22.27 11.57 -29.32
CA GLN A 87 -22.31 10.20 -29.85
C GLN A 87 -20.96 9.46 -29.80
N SER A 88 -19.91 10.08 -29.26
CA SER A 88 -18.56 9.49 -29.19
C SER A 88 -18.17 9.12 -27.76
N GLY A 89 -17.48 7.99 -27.63
CA GLY A 89 -16.97 7.52 -26.34
C GLY A 89 -15.57 8.03 -26.02
N MET A 90 -14.74 8.24 -27.04
CA MET A 90 -13.32 8.56 -26.86
C MET A 90 -12.81 9.59 -27.87
N MET A 91 -11.88 10.43 -27.41
CA MET A 91 -10.95 11.16 -28.29
C MET A 91 -9.82 10.21 -28.71
N SER A 92 -9.40 10.29 -29.97
CA SER A 92 -8.33 9.48 -30.54
C SER A 92 -7.24 10.37 -31.14
N LEU A 93 -5.98 10.00 -30.90
CA LEU A 93 -4.81 10.69 -31.43
C LEU A 93 -3.72 9.70 -31.82
N ARG A 94 -3.34 9.63 -33.09
CA ARG A 94 -2.15 8.90 -33.53
C ARG A 94 -0.92 9.71 -33.16
N ILE A 95 -0.12 9.17 -32.24
CA ILE A 95 0.98 9.87 -31.56
C ILE A 95 2.21 8.96 -31.42
N GLN A 96 3.39 9.57 -31.40
CA GLN A 96 4.64 8.93 -31.00
C GLN A 96 5.46 9.90 -30.13
N SER A 97 6.13 9.41 -29.08
CA SER A 97 7.22 10.18 -28.47
C SER A 97 8.36 10.29 -29.48
N ALA A 98 8.85 11.51 -29.73
CA ALA A 98 10.01 11.74 -30.57
C ALA A 98 11.32 11.75 -29.76
N MET A 99 11.24 11.28 -28.51
CA MET A 99 12.37 11.11 -27.59
C MET A 99 12.71 9.63 -27.44
N ASN A 100 13.93 9.33 -26.99
CA ASN A 100 14.35 7.97 -26.61
C ASN A 100 13.97 7.62 -25.15
N TRP A 101 13.11 8.43 -24.51
CA TRP A 101 12.53 8.19 -23.18
C TRP A 101 11.03 8.49 -23.18
N ALA A 102 10.33 8.03 -22.14
CA ALA A 102 8.90 8.26 -21.96
C ALA A 102 8.59 9.71 -21.52
N LEU A 103 7.48 10.28 -22.00
CA LEU A 103 7.02 11.62 -21.66
C LEU A 103 5.78 11.55 -20.77
N THR A 104 5.64 12.46 -19.81
CA THR A 104 4.36 12.70 -19.13
C THR A 104 3.63 13.82 -19.86
N LEU A 105 2.62 13.46 -20.65
CA LEU A 105 1.81 14.36 -21.46
C LEU A 105 0.45 14.58 -20.79
N TYR A 106 0.00 15.83 -20.68
CA TYR A 106 -1.35 16.16 -20.23
C TYR A 106 -2.24 16.45 -21.43
N VAL A 107 -3.41 15.81 -21.48
CA VAL A 107 -4.48 16.10 -22.44
C VAL A 107 -5.63 16.74 -21.69
N THR A 108 -5.97 17.98 -21.99
CA THR A 108 -7.13 18.68 -21.41
C THR A 108 -8.18 18.92 -22.49
N ILE A 109 -9.39 18.43 -22.27
CA ILE A 109 -10.55 18.64 -23.15
C ILE A 109 -11.51 19.58 -22.41
N GLN A 110 -11.90 20.67 -23.04
CA GLN A 110 -12.77 21.69 -22.42
C GLN A 110 -14.07 21.85 -23.20
N SER A 111 -15.19 21.93 -22.47
CA SER A 111 -16.49 22.32 -23.01
C SER A 111 -16.76 23.82 -22.84
N ASN A 112 -17.70 24.35 -23.61
CA ASN A 112 -18.04 25.77 -23.66
C ASN A 112 -18.54 26.32 -22.31
N ASP A 113 -19.04 25.46 -21.42
CA ASP A 113 -19.43 25.80 -20.05
C ASP A 113 -18.24 25.90 -19.06
N GLY A 114 -17.00 25.75 -19.57
CA GLY A 114 -15.77 25.84 -18.80
C GLY A 114 -15.36 24.54 -18.09
N LYS A 115 -16.17 23.48 -18.15
CA LYS A 115 -15.81 22.18 -17.56
C LYS A 115 -14.68 21.54 -18.35
N THR A 116 -13.82 20.82 -17.63
CA THR A 116 -12.64 20.18 -18.19
C THR A 116 -12.57 18.71 -17.80
N LEU A 117 -12.16 17.91 -18.78
CA LEU A 117 -11.68 16.55 -18.59
C LEU A 117 -10.17 16.53 -18.82
N VAL A 118 -9.41 15.93 -17.90
CA VAL A 118 -7.95 15.93 -17.91
C VAL A 118 -7.43 14.49 -17.86
N SER A 119 -6.44 14.20 -18.70
CA SER A 119 -5.71 12.93 -18.73
C SER A 119 -4.22 13.16 -18.57
N ARG A 120 -3.61 12.51 -17.58
CA ARG A 120 -2.15 12.36 -17.49
C ARG A 120 -1.76 11.08 -18.23
N VAL A 121 -0.92 11.21 -19.25
CA VAL A 121 -0.53 10.13 -20.16
C VAL A 121 0.97 9.91 -20.07
N ASP A 122 1.36 8.73 -19.61
CA ASP A 122 2.75 8.28 -19.70
C ASP A 122 2.99 7.72 -21.12
N LEU A 123 3.48 8.57 -22.02
CA LEU A 123 3.72 8.28 -23.43
C LEU A 123 5.10 7.61 -23.61
N PRO A 124 5.19 6.30 -23.89
CA PRO A 124 6.46 5.61 -24.08
C PRO A 124 7.22 6.08 -25.33
N ALA A 125 8.53 5.77 -25.36
CA ALA A 125 9.38 5.98 -26.53
C ALA A 125 9.07 4.95 -27.64
N GLY A 126 8.86 5.45 -28.87
CA GLY A 126 8.64 4.64 -30.07
C GLY A 126 7.48 3.65 -29.98
N PRO A 127 7.25 2.90 -31.08
CA PRO A 127 6.80 3.45 -32.36
C PRO A 127 5.43 4.13 -32.22
N ALA A 128 4.85 4.63 -33.32
CA ALA A 128 3.58 5.34 -33.19
C ALA A 128 2.46 4.42 -32.68
N GLN A 129 1.54 5.03 -31.94
CA GLN A 129 0.42 4.39 -31.27
C GLN A 129 -0.79 5.29 -31.29
N THR A 130 -1.96 4.70 -31.09
CA THR A 130 -3.21 5.45 -31.02
C THR A 130 -3.54 5.68 -29.54
N LEU A 131 -3.33 6.91 -29.08
CA LEU A 131 -3.79 7.39 -27.79
C LEU A 131 -5.31 7.53 -27.81
N LEU A 132 -5.97 6.93 -26.83
CA LEU A 132 -7.41 7.02 -26.62
C LEU A 132 -7.68 7.64 -25.25
N VAL A 133 -8.46 8.73 -25.24
CA VAL A 133 -8.86 9.44 -24.03
C VAL A 133 -10.38 9.29 -23.87
N PRO A 134 -10.87 8.62 -22.81
CA PRO A 134 -12.30 8.51 -22.53
C PRO A 134 -12.94 9.88 -22.33
N LEU A 135 -14.04 10.17 -23.05
CA LEU A 135 -14.77 11.45 -22.95
C LEU A 135 -15.71 11.53 -21.73
N VAL A 136 -15.77 10.45 -20.95
CA VAL A 136 -16.37 10.38 -19.62
C VAL A 136 -15.27 9.94 -18.67
N ALA A 137 -15.15 10.60 -17.51
CA ALA A 137 -14.13 10.28 -16.53
C ALA A 137 -14.12 8.79 -16.21
N SER A 138 -12.97 8.15 -16.40
CA SER A 138 -12.79 6.72 -16.26
C SER A 138 -11.32 6.40 -16.03
N GLY A 139 -11.05 5.36 -15.25
CA GLY A 139 -9.71 4.90 -14.95
C GLY A 139 -9.73 3.50 -14.33
N PRO A 140 -8.59 2.99 -13.86
CA PRO A 140 -8.53 1.69 -13.20
C PRO A 140 -9.56 1.55 -12.07
N LEU A 141 -9.74 2.58 -11.25
CA LEU A 141 -10.66 2.52 -10.11
C LEU A 141 -12.12 2.34 -10.53
N SER A 142 -12.56 2.95 -11.64
CA SER A 142 -13.92 2.69 -12.17
C SER A 142 -14.08 1.25 -12.67
N GLN A 143 -12.97 0.55 -12.92
CA GLN A 143 -12.90 -0.89 -13.22
C GLN A 143 -12.67 -1.77 -11.98
N GLY A 144 -12.71 -1.17 -10.77
CA GLY A 144 -12.57 -1.85 -9.49
C GLY A 144 -11.14 -2.24 -9.13
N MET A 145 -10.14 -1.64 -9.78
CA MET A 145 -8.72 -1.98 -9.62
C MET A 145 -7.84 -0.73 -9.44
N LYS A 146 -6.74 -0.82 -8.69
CA LYS A 146 -5.83 0.31 -8.44
C LYS A 146 -5.02 0.68 -9.68
N ALA A 147 -4.57 -0.32 -10.43
CA ALA A 147 -3.81 -0.14 -11.67
C ALA A 147 -4.42 -0.92 -12.84
N ALA A 148 -4.35 -0.34 -14.04
CA ALA A 148 -4.80 -0.95 -15.29
C ALA A 148 -3.72 -1.86 -15.90
N PRO A 149 -4.10 -2.74 -16.85
CA PRO A 149 -3.15 -3.56 -17.60
C PRO A 149 -2.03 -2.71 -18.25
N PRO A 150 -0.82 -3.29 -18.44
CA PRO A 150 0.28 -2.59 -19.08
C PRO A 150 -0.11 -2.00 -20.44
N MET A 151 0.28 -0.74 -20.65
CA MET A 151 0.10 -0.02 -21.89
C MET A 151 1.46 0.37 -22.48
N PRO A 152 1.57 0.46 -23.82
CA PRO A 152 0.52 0.23 -24.80
C PRO A 152 0.32 -1.27 -25.06
N MET A 153 -0.84 -1.63 -25.61
CA MET A 153 -1.11 -3.00 -26.02
C MET A 153 -1.59 -3.08 -27.47
N THR A 154 -1.42 -4.25 -28.09
CA THR A 154 -1.90 -4.48 -29.45
C THR A 154 -3.34 -5.02 -29.41
N VAL A 155 -4.27 -4.30 -30.04
CA VAL A 155 -5.66 -4.70 -30.25
C VAL A 155 -5.92 -4.72 -31.75
N ASP A 156 -6.36 -5.85 -32.30
CA ASP A 156 -6.62 -6.02 -33.74
C ASP A 156 -5.48 -5.53 -34.66
N GLY A 157 -4.23 -5.80 -34.25
CA GLY A 157 -3.03 -5.39 -34.98
C GLY A 157 -2.64 -3.91 -34.81
N GLN A 158 -3.38 -3.13 -34.02
CA GLN A 158 -3.09 -1.73 -33.72
C GLN A 158 -2.52 -1.55 -32.32
N ARG A 159 -1.46 -0.74 -32.21
CA ARG A 159 -0.91 -0.33 -30.91
C ARG A 159 -1.79 0.76 -30.29
N ILE A 160 -2.43 0.43 -29.18
CA ILE A 160 -3.36 1.28 -28.45
C ILE A 160 -2.74 1.70 -27.12
N LEU A 161 -2.88 2.99 -26.81
CA LEU A 161 -2.57 3.57 -25.51
C LEU A 161 -3.87 4.14 -24.92
N LEU A 162 -4.54 3.36 -24.06
CA LEU A 162 -5.75 3.82 -23.40
C LEU A 162 -5.37 4.63 -22.15
N ALA A 163 -5.73 5.91 -22.12
CA ALA A 163 -5.52 6.79 -20.99
C ALA A 163 -6.67 6.73 -19.98
N SER A 164 -6.39 7.15 -18.75
CA SER A 164 -7.43 7.50 -17.77
C SER A 164 -7.80 8.97 -17.92
N SER A 165 -9.00 9.35 -17.49
CA SER A 165 -9.47 10.73 -17.49
C SER A 165 -10.24 11.07 -16.23
N GLU A 166 -10.09 12.31 -15.77
CA GLU A 166 -10.74 12.86 -14.58
C GLU A 166 -11.42 14.19 -14.90
N GLY A 167 -12.43 14.56 -14.12
CA GLY A 167 -13.20 15.80 -14.31
C GLY A 167 -14.54 15.58 -14.99
N GLN A 168 -15.06 16.61 -15.64
CA GLN A 168 -16.38 16.60 -16.28
C GLN A 168 -16.32 17.28 -17.64
N LEU A 169 -17.17 16.86 -18.57
CA LEU A 169 -17.23 17.41 -19.92
C LEU A 169 -18.66 17.40 -20.44
N ASP A 170 -19.14 18.54 -20.94
CA ASP A 170 -20.32 18.55 -21.81
C ASP A 170 -19.87 18.20 -23.24
N ARG A 171 -20.07 16.93 -23.61
CA ARG A 171 -19.67 16.40 -24.91
C ARG A 171 -20.40 17.05 -26.09
N SER A 172 -21.54 17.71 -25.89
CA SER A 172 -22.27 18.36 -26.99
C SER A 172 -21.67 19.71 -27.40
N GLN A 173 -20.79 20.28 -26.58
CA GLN A 173 -20.23 21.62 -26.78
C GLN A 173 -18.73 21.68 -26.48
N VAL A 174 -17.93 20.78 -27.07
CA VAL A 174 -16.47 20.76 -26.87
C VAL A 174 -15.80 21.88 -27.66
N VAL A 175 -15.00 22.71 -26.99
CA VAL A 175 -14.37 23.90 -27.58
C VAL A 175 -12.86 23.81 -27.70
N SER A 176 -12.19 22.93 -26.95
CA SER A 176 -10.74 22.74 -27.11
C SER A 176 -10.24 21.37 -26.68
N VAL A 177 -9.13 20.96 -27.31
CA VAL A 177 -8.22 19.90 -26.82
C VAL A 177 -6.82 20.49 -26.72
N THR A 178 -6.20 20.41 -25.56
CA THR A 178 -4.85 20.93 -25.31
C THR A 178 -3.92 19.81 -24.88
N LEU A 179 -2.82 19.64 -25.61
CA LEU A 179 -1.68 18.82 -25.23
C LEU A 179 -0.65 19.70 -24.53
N SER A 180 -0.19 19.33 -23.34
CA SER A 180 0.80 20.12 -22.59
C SER A 180 1.77 19.27 -21.79
N LEU A 181 2.91 19.85 -21.45
CA LEU A 181 3.88 19.28 -20.51
C LEU A 181 3.97 20.23 -19.31
N ASP A 182 4.07 19.69 -18.10
CA ASP A 182 4.25 20.50 -16.90
C ASP A 182 5.74 20.62 -16.54
N ASN A 183 6.26 21.84 -16.57
CA ASN A 183 7.64 22.21 -16.22
C ASN A 183 8.74 21.29 -16.80
N PRO A 184 8.74 20.95 -18.12
CA PRO A 184 9.78 20.13 -18.72
C PRO A 184 11.17 20.75 -18.51
N LYS A 185 12.13 19.92 -18.07
CA LYS A 185 13.52 20.37 -17.80
C LYS A 185 14.41 20.46 -19.03
N ALA A 186 13.91 19.98 -20.17
CA ALA A 186 14.59 20.01 -21.45
C ALA A 186 13.53 20.16 -22.55
N THR A 187 13.97 20.59 -23.73
CA THR A 187 13.13 20.53 -24.93
C THR A 187 12.68 19.09 -25.19
N GLN A 188 11.38 18.91 -25.43
CA GLN A 188 10.78 17.61 -25.68
C GLN A 188 9.90 17.67 -26.93
N SER A 189 9.82 16.56 -27.66
CA SER A 189 9.07 16.51 -28.91
C SER A 189 8.16 15.29 -28.98
N ILE A 190 7.01 15.46 -29.63
CA ILE A 190 6.10 14.39 -30.04
C ILE A 190 5.89 14.45 -31.55
N LEU A 191 5.48 13.33 -32.14
CA LEU A 191 5.02 13.24 -33.52
C LEU A 191 3.51 12.96 -33.53
N LEU A 192 2.74 13.68 -34.35
CA LEU A 192 1.29 13.57 -34.46
C LEU A 192 0.85 13.31 -35.90
N GLU A 193 -0.23 12.56 -36.09
CA GLU A 193 -0.81 12.30 -37.42
C GLU A 193 -2.31 12.61 -37.48
N ARG A 194 -3.15 11.72 -36.93
CA ARG A 194 -4.61 11.81 -37.03
C ARG A 194 -5.22 12.11 -35.67
N PHE A 195 -6.06 13.13 -35.62
CA PHE A 195 -6.89 13.51 -34.48
C PHE A 195 -8.36 13.30 -34.84
N GLY A 196 -9.12 12.72 -33.92
CA GLY A 196 -10.53 12.45 -34.15
C GLY A 196 -11.23 11.88 -32.92
N VAL A 197 -12.41 11.31 -33.14
CA VAL A 197 -13.22 10.65 -32.12
C VAL A 197 -13.70 9.28 -32.62
N LEU A 198 -14.01 8.38 -31.69
CA LEU A 198 -14.55 7.05 -32.00
C LEU A 198 -15.48 6.53 -30.89
N ASP A 199 -16.23 5.49 -31.20
CA ASP A 199 -16.93 4.69 -30.20
C ASP A 199 -15.93 3.80 -29.46
N GLY A 200 -15.91 3.88 -28.13
CA GLY A 200 -14.83 3.36 -27.28
C GLY A 200 -15.09 1.99 -26.66
N GLU A 201 -16.32 1.46 -26.75
CA GLU A 201 -16.73 0.28 -25.96
C GLU A 201 -15.93 -0.98 -26.34
N GLY A 202 -15.73 -1.22 -27.63
CA GLY A 202 -14.96 -2.38 -28.12
C GLY A 202 -13.52 -2.41 -27.62
N VAL A 203 -12.88 -1.23 -27.52
CA VAL A 203 -11.51 -1.12 -27.03
C VAL A 203 -11.45 -1.38 -25.52
N VAL A 204 -12.37 -0.85 -24.72
CA VAL A 204 -12.41 -1.12 -23.28
C VAL A 204 -12.56 -2.63 -23.05
N LYS A 205 -13.46 -3.29 -23.78
CA LYS A 205 -13.64 -4.75 -23.71
C LYS A 205 -12.37 -5.51 -24.12
N ALA A 206 -11.65 -5.06 -25.15
CA ALA A 206 -10.38 -5.69 -25.53
C ALA A 206 -9.28 -5.50 -24.48
N VAL A 207 -9.19 -4.31 -23.88
CA VAL A 207 -8.17 -3.98 -22.88
C VAL A 207 -8.40 -4.74 -21.58
N TYR A 208 -9.62 -4.71 -21.06
CA TYR A 208 -9.96 -5.25 -19.74
C TYR A 208 -10.63 -6.64 -19.80
N GLY A 209 -10.89 -7.19 -20.98
CA GLY A 209 -11.55 -8.48 -21.13
C GLY A 209 -10.60 -9.65 -20.96
N SER A 210 -11.05 -10.72 -20.32
CA SER A 210 -10.24 -11.93 -20.10
C SER A 210 -8.88 -11.63 -19.47
N LEU A 211 -8.82 -10.72 -18.50
CA LEU A 211 -7.62 -10.38 -17.73
C LEU A 211 -7.15 -11.51 -16.83
N VAL A 212 -8.08 -12.31 -16.33
CA VAL A 212 -7.84 -13.31 -15.28
C VAL A 212 -8.13 -14.70 -15.82
N ASP A 213 -7.16 -15.62 -15.70
CA ASP A 213 -7.36 -17.03 -16.03
C ASP A 213 -8.06 -17.82 -14.90
N GLY A 214 -8.33 -19.11 -15.13
CA GLY A 214 -9.04 -19.96 -14.17
C GLY A 214 -8.32 -20.16 -12.83
N TYR A 215 -7.03 -19.81 -12.74
CA TYR A 215 -6.23 -19.86 -11.51
C TYR A 215 -6.11 -18.49 -10.83
N GLY A 216 -6.77 -17.45 -11.34
CA GLY A 216 -6.69 -16.10 -10.79
C GLY A 216 -5.48 -15.29 -11.30
N GLN A 217 -4.71 -15.83 -12.25
CA GLN A 217 -3.49 -15.19 -12.74
C GLN A 217 -3.77 -14.29 -13.95
N SER A 218 -2.94 -13.26 -14.12
CA SER A 218 -3.05 -12.34 -15.25
C SER A 218 -2.76 -13.06 -16.57
N THR A 219 -3.63 -12.88 -17.56
CA THR A 219 -3.42 -13.39 -18.93
C THR A 219 -2.48 -12.52 -19.76
N ARG A 220 -2.08 -11.35 -19.25
CA ARG A 220 -1.31 -10.33 -19.99
C ARG A 220 0.18 -10.57 -20.03
N ALA A 221 0.69 -11.43 -19.15
CA ALA A 221 2.12 -11.74 -19.06
C ALA A 221 2.38 -13.24 -18.87
N ARG A 222 3.64 -13.61 -19.08
CA ARG A 222 4.20 -14.91 -18.70
C ARG A 222 5.41 -14.63 -17.82
N TRP A 223 5.57 -15.43 -16.77
CA TRP A 223 6.69 -15.37 -15.83
C TRP A 223 7.04 -16.79 -15.38
N PRO A 224 8.23 -17.01 -14.78
CA PRO A 224 8.72 -18.36 -14.47
C PRO A 224 7.79 -19.18 -13.57
N GLU A 225 7.16 -18.54 -12.58
CA GLU A 225 6.30 -19.19 -11.58
C GLU A 225 4.85 -19.39 -12.05
N LYS A 226 4.50 -18.93 -13.26
CA LYS A 226 3.10 -18.98 -13.74
C LYS A 226 2.63 -20.41 -13.91
N VAL A 227 1.50 -20.73 -13.30
CA VAL A 227 0.89 -22.06 -13.34
C VAL A 227 -0.04 -22.19 -14.54
N SER A 228 0.00 -23.32 -15.24
CA SER A 228 -0.90 -23.66 -16.35
C SER A 228 -1.72 -24.93 -16.13
N SER A 229 -1.45 -25.71 -15.07
CA SER A 229 -2.18 -26.95 -14.76
C SER A 229 -2.17 -27.32 -13.27
N ASP A 230 -3.16 -28.10 -12.84
CA ASP A 230 -3.21 -28.68 -11.48
C ASP A 230 -1.98 -29.54 -11.17
N ASP A 231 -1.41 -30.23 -12.16
CA ASP A 231 -0.18 -31.02 -11.99
C ASP A 231 1.03 -30.14 -11.65
N GLN A 232 1.08 -28.91 -12.19
CA GLN A 232 2.13 -27.96 -11.83
C GLN A 232 1.95 -27.45 -10.40
N LEU A 233 0.72 -27.23 -9.93
CA LEU A 233 0.45 -26.89 -8.53
C LEU A 233 0.95 -27.99 -7.59
N LYS A 234 0.52 -29.24 -7.84
CA LYS A 234 0.92 -30.41 -7.06
C LYS A 234 2.44 -30.62 -7.06
N ALA A 235 3.08 -30.46 -8.21
CA ALA A 235 4.53 -30.58 -8.32
C ALA A 235 5.27 -29.44 -7.60
N ALA A 236 4.71 -28.22 -7.59
CA ALA A 236 5.27 -27.09 -6.83
C ALA A 236 5.17 -27.35 -5.31
N ASP A 237 4.00 -27.75 -4.81
CA ASP A 237 3.79 -28.12 -3.40
C ASP A 237 4.73 -29.24 -2.96
N ALA A 238 4.89 -30.30 -3.76
CA ALA A 238 5.80 -31.40 -3.44
C ALA A 238 7.28 -30.96 -3.36
N ARG A 239 7.73 -30.09 -4.28
CA ARG A 239 9.10 -29.54 -4.24
C ARG A 239 9.30 -28.64 -3.03
N GLU A 240 8.33 -27.80 -2.73
CA GLU A 240 8.38 -26.90 -1.59
C GLU A 240 8.42 -27.69 -0.27
N GLN A 241 7.54 -28.66 -0.06
CA GLN A 241 7.55 -29.48 1.17
C GLN A 241 8.91 -30.13 1.42
N GLN A 242 9.58 -30.63 0.36
CA GLN A 242 10.92 -31.19 0.48
C GLN A 242 11.97 -30.13 0.88
N GLN A 243 11.87 -28.90 0.36
CA GLN A 243 12.74 -27.80 0.75
C GLN A 243 12.49 -27.35 2.20
N LEU A 244 11.22 -27.16 2.58
CA LEU A 244 10.82 -26.77 3.93
C LEU A 244 11.34 -27.76 4.97
N LYS A 245 11.26 -29.06 4.69
CA LYS A 245 11.84 -30.10 5.58
C LYS A 245 13.33 -29.87 5.85
N GLY A 246 14.11 -29.51 4.83
CA GLY A 246 15.53 -29.20 4.98
C GLY A 246 15.76 -27.95 5.84
N TRP A 247 15.06 -26.86 5.52
CA TRP A 247 15.20 -25.59 6.22
C TRP A 247 14.70 -25.62 7.67
N LEU A 248 13.64 -26.37 7.96
CA LEU A 248 13.17 -26.59 9.33
C LEU A 248 14.18 -27.41 10.13
N GLY A 249 14.79 -28.44 9.54
CA GLY A 249 15.86 -29.19 10.20
C GLY A 249 17.12 -28.36 10.49
N GLU A 250 17.38 -27.29 9.72
CA GLU A 250 18.40 -26.29 10.05
C GLU A 250 17.95 -25.39 11.21
N ARG A 251 16.69 -24.93 11.18
CA ARG A 251 16.10 -24.09 12.23
C ARG A 251 16.10 -24.78 13.59
N GLU A 252 15.76 -26.06 13.67
CA GLU A 252 15.75 -26.84 14.92
C GLU A 252 17.11 -26.85 15.64
N LYS A 253 18.21 -26.64 14.90
CA LYS A 253 19.57 -26.56 15.43
C LYS A 253 19.99 -25.15 15.78
N ALA A 254 19.20 -24.14 15.42
CA ALA A 254 19.49 -22.76 15.72
C ALA A 254 19.34 -22.52 17.24
N PRO A 255 20.19 -21.66 17.83
CA PRO A 255 20.13 -21.32 19.26
C PRO A 255 19.01 -20.30 19.50
N LEU A 256 17.79 -20.80 19.37
CA LEU A 256 16.55 -20.07 19.59
C LEU A 256 15.79 -20.70 20.74
N ASP A 257 15.13 -19.87 21.52
CA ASP A 257 14.18 -20.30 22.53
C ASP A 257 12.84 -20.69 21.91
N LYS A 258 11.88 -21.15 22.73
CA LYS A 258 10.60 -21.65 22.19
C LYS A 258 9.77 -20.57 21.49
N PHE A 259 10.02 -19.29 21.79
CA PHE A 259 9.35 -18.14 21.20
C PHE A 259 10.16 -17.54 20.03
N GLY A 260 11.31 -18.13 19.66
CA GLY A 260 12.15 -17.63 18.59
C GLY A 260 13.08 -16.47 18.99
N GLY A 261 13.27 -16.22 20.30
CA GLY A 261 14.31 -15.35 20.82
C GLY A 261 15.68 -16.02 20.78
N SER A 262 16.76 -15.27 20.64
CA SER A 262 18.10 -15.84 20.56
C SER A 262 18.64 -16.20 21.94
N SER A 263 18.99 -17.47 22.15
CA SER A 263 19.75 -17.89 23.34
C SER A 263 21.24 -17.54 23.24
N LEU A 264 21.67 -16.95 22.12
CA LEU A 264 22.98 -16.31 21.99
C LEU A 264 22.85 -14.83 22.36
N GLY A 265 23.18 -14.50 23.60
CA GLY A 265 23.11 -13.13 24.10
C GLY A 265 23.05 -13.08 25.62
N PRO A 266 22.96 -11.89 26.22
CA PRO A 266 22.79 -11.75 27.64
C PRO A 266 21.36 -12.14 28.01
N ASP A 267 21.24 -12.90 29.09
CA ASP A 267 19.94 -13.16 29.67
C ASP A 267 19.34 -11.86 30.21
N PHE A 268 18.04 -11.72 29.96
CA PHE A 268 17.17 -10.75 30.57
C PHE A 268 16.30 -11.45 31.61
N LYS A 269 15.65 -10.69 32.50
CA LYS A 269 14.67 -11.28 33.42
C LYS A 269 13.53 -11.93 32.63
N ALA A 270 13.33 -13.23 32.80
CA ALA A 270 12.16 -13.96 32.31
C ALA A 270 10.92 -13.55 33.12
N SER A 271 9.96 -12.90 32.47
CA SER A 271 8.69 -12.45 33.08
C SER A 271 7.52 -13.40 32.80
N GLY A 272 7.67 -14.35 31.89
CA GLY A 272 6.56 -15.15 31.37
C GLY A 272 5.76 -14.46 30.26
N PHE A 273 6.11 -13.23 29.88
CA PHE A 273 5.44 -12.46 28.81
C PHE A 273 6.46 -11.68 27.98
N PHE A 274 6.09 -11.30 26.76
CA PHE A 274 6.90 -10.37 25.98
C PHE A 274 7.00 -9.01 26.66
N ARG A 275 8.17 -8.40 26.59
CA ARG A 275 8.41 -7.06 27.14
C ARG A 275 9.50 -6.33 26.37
N THR A 276 9.70 -5.06 26.69
CA THR A 276 10.78 -4.25 26.13
C THR A 276 11.86 -4.03 27.18
N GLU A 277 13.12 -3.93 26.76
CA GLU A 277 14.22 -3.49 27.62
C GLU A 277 15.29 -2.78 26.79
N LYS A 278 15.85 -1.70 27.33
CA LYS A 278 17.01 -1.03 26.75
C LYS A 278 18.28 -1.49 27.47
N ARG A 279 19.29 -1.89 26.70
CA ARG A 279 20.61 -2.27 27.21
C ARG A 279 21.70 -1.72 26.29
N ASP A 280 22.66 -1.02 26.88
CA ASP A 280 23.81 -0.42 26.19
C ASP A 280 23.43 0.42 24.96
N GLY A 281 22.39 1.24 25.12
CA GLY A 281 21.90 2.15 24.08
C GLY A 281 20.97 1.52 23.03
N ARG A 282 20.84 0.19 22.99
CA ARG A 282 19.93 -0.54 22.09
C ARG A 282 18.66 -1.00 22.81
N TRP A 283 17.53 -0.87 22.14
CA TRP A 283 16.27 -1.47 22.55
C TRP A 283 16.16 -2.91 22.07
N PHE A 284 15.54 -3.75 22.91
CA PHE A 284 15.22 -5.15 22.61
C PHE A 284 13.74 -5.40 22.92
N LEU A 285 13.10 -6.25 22.11
CA LEU A 285 12.03 -7.08 22.63
C LEU A 285 12.68 -8.24 23.39
N VAL A 286 12.03 -8.68 24.45
CA VAL A 286 12.48 -9.77 25.31
C VAL A 286 11.38 -10.81 25.34
N THR A 287 11.73 -12.07 25.05
CA THR A 287 10.78 -13.18 25.10
C THR A 287 10.32 -13.46 26.53
N PRO A 288 9.22 -14.21 26.71
CA PRO A 288 8.81 -14.72 28.02
C PRO A 288 9.92 -15.47 28.80
N GLN A 289 10.89 -16.08 28.09
CA GLN A 289 12.02 -16.81 28.68
C GLN A 289 13.23 -15.91 28.97
N GLY A 290 13.16 -14.61 28.67
CA GLY A 290 14.23 -13.67 28.97
C GLY A 290 15.31 -13.56 27.90
N HIS A 291 15.03 -13.93 26.66
CA HIS A 291 16.01 -13.85 25.57
C HIS A 291 15.75 -12.65 24.64
N PRO A 292 16.80 -12.04 24.04
CA PRO A 292 16.64 -11.00 23.04
C PRO A 292 15.83 -11.50 21.83
N PHE A 293 14.86 -10.71 21.41
CA PHE A 293 13.97 -10.97 20.30
C PHE A 293 13.98 -9.79 19.33
N TYR A 294 14.08 -10.08 18.04
CA TYR A 294 13.84 -9.11 16.97
C TYR A 294 12.69 -9.63 16.14
N SER A 295 11.60 -8.87 16.10
CA SER A 295 10.34 -9.33 15.50
C SER A 295 10.42 -9.25 13.98
N LEU A 296 10.59 -10.40 13.34
CA LEU A 296 10.55 -10.56 11.88
C LEU A 296 9.17 -11.12 11.53
N GLY A 297 8.27 -10.24 11.12
CA GLY A 297 6.85 -10.55 10.93
C GLY A 297 6.39 -10.52 9.48
N VAL A 298 5.24 -11.14 9.23
CA VAL A 298 4.47 -11.03 7.99
C VAL A 298 3.03 -10.69 8.34
N ASN A 299 2.49 -9.63 7.74
CA ASN A 299 1.10 -9.24 7.91
C ASN A 299 0.17 -9.96 6.94
N THR A 300 -1.12 -9.95 7.29
CA THR A 300 -2.23 -10.48 6.48
C THR A 300 -1.99 -11.92 6.03
N VAL A 301 -1.48 -12.76 6.94
CA VAL A 301 -1.33 -14.18 6.68
C VAL A 301 -2.71 -14.83 6.83
N ALA A 302 -3.51 -14.79 5.77
CA ALA A 302 -4.86 -15.34 5.73
C ALA A 302 -5.16 -15.94 4.37
N ALA A 303 -6.01 -16.98 4.37
CA ALA A 303 -6.36 -17.72 3.17
C ALA A 303 -7.45 -17.05 2.31
N ASP A 304 -8.07 -15.95 2.76
CA ASP A 304 -9.15 -15.24 2.06
C ASP A 304 -8.75 -13.88 1.49
N ASN A 305 -7.48 -13.47 1.62
CA ASN A 305 -7.02 -12.17 1.14
C ASN A 305 -6.96 -12.03 -0.40
N SER A 306 -7.32 -13.08 -1.13
CA SER A 306 -7.35 -13.09 -2.60
C SER A 306 -8.73 -12.81 -3.22
N GLN A 307 -9.76 -12.62 -2.39
CA GLN A 307 -11.12 -12.41 -2.85
C GLN A 307 -11.25 -11.16 -3.73
N THR A 308 -11.98 -11.31 -4.84
CA THR A 308 -12.25 -10.24 -5.80
C THR A 308 -13.69 -10.28 -6.28
N TYR A 309 -14.34 -9.13 -6.40
CA TYR A 309 -15.68 -9.03 -6.96
C TYR A 309 -15.68 -9.50 -8.42
N VAL A 310 -16.72 -10.24 -8.80
CA VAL A 310 -16.94 -10.69 -10.19
C VAL A 310 -18.22 -10.09 -10.77
N ALA A 311 -19.19 -9.75 -9.92
CA ALA A 311 -20.49 -9.25 -10.33
C ALA A 311 -20.38 -8.01 -11.25
N GLY A 312 -20.96 -8.10 -12.44
CA GLY A 312 -20.97 -7.04 -13.46
C GLY A 312 -19.66 -6.86 -14.22
N ARG A 313 -18.62 -7.62 -13.89
CA ARG A 313 -17.32 -7.64 -14.60
C ARG A 313 -16.84 -9.05 -14.92
N GLU A 314 -17.77 -10.00 -15.07
CA GLU A 314 -17.49 -11.40 -15.39
C GLU A 314 -16.69 -11.54 -16.70
N TRP A 315 -16.88 -10.61 -17.64
CA TRP A 315 -16.15 -10.53 -18.91
C TRP A 315 -14.64 -10.25 -18.73
N MET A 316 -14.18 -9.81 -17.56
CA MET A 316 -12.75 -9.69 -17.23
C MET A 316 -12.12 -11.05 -16.90
N PHE A 317 -12.89 -12.11 -16.76
CA PHE A 317 -12.40 -13.44 -16.39
C PHE A 317 -12.58 -14.40 -17.57
N SER A 318 -11.51 -15.08 -17.99
CA SER A 318 -11.59 -16.03 -19.11
C SER A 318 -12.31 -17.33 -18.71
N ALA A 319 -12.30 -17.65 -17.42
CA ALA A 319 -12.96 -18.80 -16.85
C ALA A 319 -13.36 -18.51 -15.39
N LEU A 320 -14.61 -18.75 -15.07
CA LEU A 320 -15.20 -18.71 -13.75
C LEU A 320 -15.99 -20.02 -13.55
N PRO A 321 -15.95 -20.67 -12.38
CA PRO A 321 -16.68 -21.92 -12.20
C PRO A 321 -18.18 -21.72 -12.38
N LYS A 322 -18.83 -22.71 -13.00
CA LYS A 322 -20.29 -22.80 -13.07
C LYS A 322 -20.85 -23.30 -11.74
N ASP A 323 -22.10 -22.97 -11.45
CA ASP A 323 -22.72 -23.25 -10.15
C ASP A 323 -22.77 -24.76 -9.80
N ASP A 324 -22.70 -25.66 -10.78
CA ASP A 324 -22.66 -27.12 -10.63
C ASP A 324 -21.24 -27.71 -10.54
N GLU A 325 -20.20 -26.90 -10.69
CA GLU A 325 -18.81 -27.33 -10.59
C GLU A 325 -18.30 -27.26 -9.13
N PRO A 326 -17.45 -28.21 -8.66
CA PRO A 326 -17.00 -28.24 -7.27
C PRO A 326 -16.34 -26.94 -6.77
N LEU A 327 -15.67 -26.21 -7.66
CA LEU A 327 -14.98 -24.96 -7.33
C LEU A 327 -15.93 -23.75 -7.18
N ALA A 328 -17.22 -23.89 -7.48
CA ALA A 328 -18.22 -22.87 -7.19
C ALA A 328 -18.44 -22.65 -5.68
N ALA A 329 -18.00 -23.58 -4.85
CA ALA A 329 -18.01 -23.44 -3.39
C ALA A 329 -17.18 -22.23 -2.87
N TYR A 330 -16.36 -21.62 -3.73
CA TYR A 330 -15.53 -20.45 -3.41
C TYR A 330 -16.10 -19.12 -3.89
N TYR A 331 -17.36 -19.08 -4.33
CA TYR A 331 -18.10 -17.83 -4.42
C TYR A 331 -18.60 -17.38 -3.06
N GLY A 332 -18.77 -16.06 -2.92
CA GLY A 332 -19.59 -15.47 -1.86
C GLY A 332 -20.13 -14.13 -2.28
N GLU A 333 -20.74 -13.40 -1.34
CA GLU A 333 -21.29 -12.07 -1.57
C GLU A 333 -20.79 -11.09 -0.49
N GLY A 334 -20.75 -9.80 -0.83
CA GLY A 334 -20.35 -8.77 0.12
C GLY A 334 -20.64 -7.36 -0.41
N ASP A 335 -20.45 -6.36 0.43
CA ASP A 335 -20.60 -4.94 0.09
C ASP A 335 -19.52 -4.11 0.77
N ASN A 336 -18.66 -3.47 -0.02
CA ASN A 336 -17.57 -2.60 0.43
C ASN A 336 -17.80 -1.13 0.03
N ARG A 337 -19.06 -0.72 -0.11
CA ARG A 337 -19.45 0.69 -0.26
C ARG A 337 -19.56 1.34 1.13
N GLY A 338 -18.43 1.80 1.64
CA GLY A 338 -18.30 2.41 2.97
C GLY A 338 -18.48 3.93 2.97
N GLY A 339 -18.26 4.59 1.82
CA GLY A 339 -18.25 6.05 1.71
C GLY A 339 -16.94 6.70 2.20
N ASN A 340 -15.89 5.90 2.39
CA ASN A 340 -14.56 6.34 2.83
C ASN A 340 -13.73 6.74 1.60
N GLY A 341 -12.54 7.31 1.82
CA GLY A 341 -11.63 7.63 0.70
C GLY A 341 -11.22 6.40 -0.12
N ALA A 342 -11.08 5.24 0.52
CA ALA A 342 -10.65 3.99 -0.12
C ALA A 342 -11.63 3.43 -1.17
N ASP A 343 -12.94 3.73 -1.09
CA ASP A 343 -13.93 3.31 -2.08
C ASP A 343 -14.41 4.43 -3.02
N GLN A 344 -13.91 5.66 -2.84
CA GLN A 344 -14.28 6.80 -3.67
C GLN A 344 -13.90 6.58 -5.14
N GLY A 345 -14.90 6.67 -6.04
CA GLY A 345 -14.70 6.47 -7.48
C GLY A 345 -14.47 5.02 -7.90
N ARG A 346 -14.57 4.06 -6.96
CA ARG A 346 -14.35 2.63 -7.24
C ARG A 346 -15.62 1.97 -7.77
N GLY A 347 -15.50 1.31 -8.93
CA GLY A 347 -16.53 0.42 -9.47
C GLY A 347 -16.42 -1.00 -8.91
N TYR A 348 -17.44 -1.84 -9.13
CA TYR A 348 -17.42 -3.27 -8.79
C TYR A 348 -17.03 -3.58 -7.34
N ASN A 349 -17.58 -2.82 -6.38
CA ASN A 349 -17.27 -2.91 -4.96
C ASN A 349 -18.39 -3.53 -4.11
N ALA A 350 -19.33 -4.24 -4.74
CA ALA A 350 -20.40 -4.98 -4.08
C ALA A 350 -20.92 -6.13 -4.97
N GLY A 351 -21.56 -7.12 -4.36
CA GLY A 351 -22.18 -8.27 -5.04
C GLY A 351 -21.35 -9.56 -4.93
N ARG A 352 -21.48 -10.44 -5.92
CA ARG A 352 -20.77 -11.72 -5.96
C ARG A 352 -19.27 -11.52 -6.11
N TRP A 353 -18.49 -12.20 -5.28
CA TRP A 353 -17.02 -12.29 -5.35
C TRP A 353 -16.56 -13.74 -5.46
N TYR A 354 -15.31 -13.96 -5.88
CA TYR A 354 -14.70 -15.29 -5.97
C TYR A 354 -13.32 -15.32 -5.30
N ASP A 355 -13.00 -16.43 -4.63
CA ASP A 355 -11.72 -16.68 -3.93
C ASP A 355 -10.84 -17.66 -4.72
N PHE A 356 -9.96 -17.12 -5.57
CA PHE A 356 -9.08 -17.93 -6.41
C PHE A 356 -8.02 -18.69 -5.59
N TYR A 357 -7.53 -18.11 -4.50
CA TYR A 357 -6.50 -18.75 -3.68
C TYR A 357 -7.04 -20.03 -3.02
N ARG A 358 -8.20 -19.97 -2.35
CA ARG A 358 -8.78 -21.19 -1.77
C ARG A 358 -9.15 -22.24 -2.83
N ALA A 359 -9.58 -21.80 -4.02
CA ALA A 359 -9.79 -22.70 -5.15
C ALA A 359 -8.48 -23.39 -5.59
N ASN A 360 -7.36 -22.66 -5.61
CA ASN A 360 -6.05 -23.20 -5.93
C ASN A 360 -5.52 -24.15 -4.85
N LEU A 361 -5.80 -23.88 -3.57
CA LEU A 361 -5.51 -24.83 -2.49
C LEU A 361 -6.25 -26.16 -2.68
N GLN A 362 -7.55 -26.10 -3.05
CA GLN A 362 -8.31 -27.31 -3.38
C GLN A 362 -7.73 -28.05 -4.59
N ARG A 363 -7.32 -27.35 -5.66
CA ARG A 363 -6.65 -27.98 -6.81
C ARG A 363 -5.34 -28.68 -6.43
N THR A 364 -4.61 -28.10 -5.48
CA THR A 364 -3.31 -28.58 -5.04
C THR A 364 -3.43 -29.84 -4.19
N TYR A 365 -4.26 -29.82 -3.14
CA TYR A 365 -4.29 -30.90 -2.14
C TYR A 365 -5.70 -31.25 -1.64
N GLY A 366 -6.75 -30.71 -2.26
CA GLY A 366 -8.12 -31.09 -1.95
C GLY A 366 -8.32 -32.59 -2.19
N LYS A 367 -8.86 -33.28 -1.19
CA LYS A 367 -9.22 -34.69 -1.33
C LYS A 367 -10.55 -34.77 -2.05
N LEU A 368 -10.60 -35.56 -3.13
CA LEU A 368 -11.88 -35.94 -3.73
C LEU A 368 -12.60 -36.84 -2.73
N CYS A 369 -13.85 -36.51 -2.43
CA CYS A 369 -14.75 -37.40 -1.70
C CYS A 369 -14.91 -38.68 -2.52
N THR A 370 -14.27 -39.76 -2.08
CA THR A 370 -14.52 -41.12 -2.59
C THR A 370 -15.76 -41.68 -1.89
N HIS A 371 -16.51 -42.58 -2.53
CA HIS A 371 -17.69 -43.22 -1.92
C HIS A 371 -17.41 -43.92 -0.57
N ASP A 372 -16.15 -44.22 -0.28
CA ASP A 372 -15.68 -44.82 0.97
C ASP A 372 -15.35 -43.81 2.10
N ASP A 373 -15.58 -42.49 1.88
CA ASP A 373 -15.31 -41.46 2.89
C ASP A 373 -16.34 -41.53 4.04
N PRO A 374 -15.91 -41.62 5.32
CA PRO A 374 -16.80 -41.62 6.48
C PRO A 374 -17.80 -40.45 6.53
N ALA A 375 -17.44 -39.29 5.98
CA ALA A 375 -18.32 -38.12 5.90
C ALA A 375 -19.47 -38.32 4.88
N ALA A 376 -19.17 -38.98 3.75
CA ALA A 376 -20.18 -39.38 2.77
C ALA A 376 -21.11 -40.47 3.33
N GLN A 377 -20.57 -41.36 4.15
CA GLN A 377 -21.33 -42.42 4.84
C GLN A 377 -22.22 -41.87 5.97
N GLN A 378 -21.77 -40.85 6.72
CA GLN A 378 -22.59 -40.16 7.73
C GLN A 378 -23.74 -39.36 7.11
N ALA A 379 -23.52 -38.72 5.96
CA ALA A 379 -24.59 -38.05 5.22
C ALA A 379 -25.65 -39.06 4.74
N ALA A 380 -25.23 -40.21 4.21
CA ALA A 380 -26.13 -41.29 3.80
C ALA A 380 -26.93 -41.91 4.96
N ALA A 381 -26.34 -42.03 6.17
CA ALA A 381 -27.00 -42.58 7.34
C ALA A 381 -28.10 -41.67 7.93
N SER A 382 -28.07 -40.37 7.62
CA SER A 382 -29.07 -39.39 8.09
C SER A 382 -30.33 -39.30 7.21
N GLN A 383 -30.35 -39.96 6.05
CA GLN A 383 -31.49 -40.03 5.13
C GLN A 383 -32.03 -41.46 5.00
N ALA A 384 -32.56 -42.02 6.09
CA ALA A 384 -33.24 -43.31 6.05
C ALA A 384 -34.71 -43.17 5.58
N GLN A 385 -34.93 -43.09 4.27
CA GLN A 385 -36.18 -43.54 3.63
C GLN A 385 -35.86 -44.31 2.33
N PRO A 386 -36.53 -45.44 2.07
CA PRO A 386 -36.21 -46.28 0.91
C PRO A 386 -36.85 -45.70 -0.34
N VAL A 387 -36.06 -45.08 -1.21
CA VAL A 387 -36.46 -44.81 -2.60
C VAL A 387 -35.42 -45.40 -3.52
N ALA A 388 -35.88 -46.30 -4.39
CA ALA A 388 -35.10 -46.90 -5.45
C ALA A 388 -34.80 -45.84 -6.53
N SER A 389 -33.57 -45.32 -6.53
CA SER A 389 -32.88 -44.90 -7.74
C SER A 389 -31.37 -44.88 -7.48
N GLU A 390 -30.58 -45.41 -8.41
CA GLU A 390 -29.11 -45.28 -8.46
C GLU A 390 -28.72 -43.84 -8.86
N ALA A 391 -29.30 -42.83 -8.21
CA ALA A 391 -28.84 -41.45 -8.35
C ALA A 391 -27.69 -41.25 -7.35
N ALA A 392 -26.47 -41.08 -7.89
CA ALA A 392 -25.29 -40.76 -7.10
C ALA A 392 -25.58 -39.57 -6.17
N ILE A 393 -25.45 -39.76 -4.85
CA ILE A 393 -25.45 -38.67 -3.89
C ILE A 393 -24.26 -37.78 -4.26
N PRO A 394 -24.47 -36.50 -4.65
CA PRO A 394 -23.35 -35.63 -4.99
C PRO A 394 -22.51 -35.44 -3.73
N CYS A 395 -21.24 -35.82 -3.83
CA CYS A 395 -20.28 -35.58 -2.76
C CYS A 395 -20.28 -34.09 -2.40
N ALA A 396 -20.31 -33.77 -1.10
CA ALA A 396 -20.08 -32.40 -0.64
C ALA A 396 -18.72 -31.92 -1.20
N PRO A 397 -18.63 -30.68 -1.71
CA PRO A 397 -17.36 -30.14 -2.19
C PRO A 397 -16.31 -30.21 -1.06
N PRO A 398 -15.04 -30.51 -1.37
CA PRO A 398 -13.98 -30.53 -0.37
C PRO A 398 -13.96 -29.19 0.38
N ALA A 399 -14.18 -29.22 1.69
CA ALA A 399 -14.04 -28.02 2.51
C ALA A 399 -12.56 -27.57 2.51
N PHE A 400 -12.33 -26.26 2.65
CA PHE A 400 -11.00 -25.72 2.90
C PHE A 400 -10.37 -26.41 4.12
N ASP A 401 -9.25 -27.12 3.91
CA ASP A 401 -8.51 -27.78 4.99
C ASP A 401 -7.65 -26.74 5.75
N GLU A 402 -8.30 -26.02 6.66
CA GLU A 402 -7.67 -24.98 7.48
C GLU A 402 -6.49 -25.53 8.29
N LYS A 403 -6.59 -26.76 8.82
CA LYS A 403 -5.53 -27.36 9.65
C LYS A 403 -4.27 -27.58 8.82
N ARG A 404 -4.40 -28.15 7.61
CA ARG A 404 -3.25 -28.33 6.71
C ARG A 404 -2.68 -26.98 6.29
N TRP A 405 -3.53 -26.00 5.95
CA TRP A 405 -3.06 -24.67 5.55
C TRP A 405 -2.29 -23.98 6.68
N VAL A 406 -2.83 -23.94 7.90
CA VAL A 406 -2.17 -23.39 9.10
C VAL A 406 -0.81 -24.06 9.33
N ALA A 407 -0.76 -25.40 9.32
CA ALA A 407 0.48 -26.14 9.54
C ALA A 407 1.54 -25.80 8.48
N HIS A 408 1.17 -25.83 7.20
CA HIS A 408 2.05 -25.53 6.07
C HIS A 408 2.52 -24.07 6.06
N THR A 409 1.64 -23.13 6.38
CA THR A 409 1.98 -21.71 6.48
C THR A 409 2.94 -21.45 7.64
N LEU A 410 2.76 -22.08 8.79
CA LEU A 410 3.71 -21.97 9.91
C LEU A 410 5.07 -22.60 9.55
N ASP A 411 5.07 -23.73 8.83
CA ASP A 411 6.29 -24.35 8.30
C ASP A 411 7.04 -23.40 7.36
N ARG A 412 6.33 -22.75 6.41
CA ARG A 412 6.89 -21.71 5.54
C ARG A 412 7.53 -20.59 6.33
N LEU A 413 6.74 -19.92 7.19
CA LEU A 413 7.22 -18.74 7.92
C LEU A 413 8.45 -19.06 8.77
N GLN A 414 8.43 -20.18 9.50
CA GLN A 414 9.57 -20.60 10.30
C GLN A 414 10.79 -20.97 9.44
N ALA A 415 10.60 -21.71 8.35
CA ALA A 415 11.67 -22.10 7.43
C ALA A 415 12.30 -20.90 6.71
N TRP A 416 11.51 -19.87 6.42
CA TRP A 416 11.94 -18.60 5.81
C TRP A 416 12.55 -17.63 6.83
N GLY A 417 12.77 -18.07 8.07
CA GLY A 417 13.42 -17.27 9.10
C GLY A 417 12.53 -16.22 9.75
N PHE A 418 11.24 -16.16 9.43
CA PHE A 418 10.30 -15.36 10.20
C PHE A 418 10.07 -15.98 11.59
N ASN A 419 9.71 -15.15 12.55
CA ASN A 419 9.46 -15.54 13.94
C ASN A 419 8.24 -14.82 14.54
N THR A 420 7.46 -14.09 13.72
CA THR A 420 6.27 -13.39 14.19
C THR A 420 5.14 -13.52 13.16
N ILE A 421 3.93 -13.84 13.61
CA ILE A 421 2.70 -13.66 12.85
C ILE A 421 2.25 -12.21 13.04
N GLY A 422 2.33 -11.43 11.96
CA GLY A 422 1.99 -10.01 11.97
C GLY A 422 0.49 -9.77 11.97
N ASN A 423 0.13 -8.50 11.84
CA ASN A 423 -1.23 -8.00 11.99
C ASN A 423 -2.19 -8.57 10.93
N TRP A 424 -3.49 -8.63 11.26
CA TRP A 424 -4.58 -9.13 10.39
C TRP A 424 -4.38 -10.54 9.81
N SER A 425 -3.66 -11.39 10.54
CA SER A 425 -3.47 -12.79 10.17
C SER A 425 -4.60 -13.67 10.72
N ALA A 426 -4.81 -14.83 10.11
CA ALA A 426 -5.82 -15.79 10.55
C ALA A 426 -5.59 -16.18 12.03
N PRO A 427 -6.61 -16.10 12.91
CA PRO A 427 -6.45 -16.39 14.34
C PRO A 427 -5.86 -17.77 14.64
N ALA A 428 -6.18 -18.77 13.82
CA ALA A 428 -5.69 -20.13 13.97
C ALA A 428 -4.16 -20.26 13.88
N LEU A 429 -3.46 -19.30 13.27
CA LEU A 429 -1.99 -19.28 13.23
C LEU A 429 -1.38 -18.92 14.60
N GLY A 430 -1.96 -17.94 15.29
CA GLY A 430 -1.51 -17.52 16.63
C GLY A 430 -1.83 -18.54 17.72
N LEU A 431 -3.00 -19.21 17.59
CA LEU A 431 -3.47 -20.25 18.50
C LEU A 431 -2.75 -21.60 18.36
N ALA A 432 -1.73 -21.70 17.50
CA ALA A 432 -1.01 -22.94 17.24
C ALA A 432 0.17 -23.18 18.19
N ASP A 433 0.48 -22.27 19.12
CA ASP A 433 1.61 -22.35 20.06
C ASP A 433 2.97 -22.67 19.38
N ARG A 434 3.19 -22.08 18.19
CA ARG A 434 4.42 -22.31 17.39
C ARG A 434 5.20 -21.05 17.06
N VAL A 435 4.50 -19.93 16.85
CA VAL A 435 5.08 -18.67 16.42
C VAL A 435 4.37 -17.55 17.19
N PRO A 436 5.10 -16.64 17.86
CA PRO A 436 4.51 -15.47 18.49
C PRO A 436 3.70 -14.62 17.51
N TYR A 437 2.71 -13.89 18.01
CA TYR A 437 1.80 -13.14 17.15
C TYR A 437 1.42 -11.77 17.73
N THR A 438 0.83 -10.92 16.88
CA THR A 438 0.29 -9.60 17.25
C THR A 438 -1.19 -9.51 16.88
N VAL A 439 -1.96 -8.70 17.63
CA VAL A 439 -3.41 -8.54 17.41
C VAL A 439 -3.75 -7.05 17.20
N PRO A 440 -4.62 -6.70 16.24
CA PRO A 440 -5.11 -5.33 16.12
C PRO A 440 -6.27 -5.07 17.08
N LEU A 441 -6.28 -3.90 17.71
CA LEU A 441 -7.48 -3.32 18.31
C LEU A 441 -8.16 -2.46 17.25
N SER A 442 -9.06 -3.06 16.48
CA SER A 442 -9.92 -2.32 15.56
C SER A 442 -11.06 -1.67 16.34
N ILE A 443 -10.90 -0.40 16.67
CA ILE A 443 -11.88 0.36 17.44
C ILE A 443 -12.91 0.87 16.44
N VAL A 444 -14.10 0.28 16.48
CA VAL A 444 -15.23 0.66 15.62
C VAL A 444 -16.45 0.88 16.51
N GLY A 445 -17.16 1.98 16.28
CA GLY A 445 -18.35 2.32 17.04
C GLY A 445 -19.05 3.56 16.46
N ASP A 446 -20.23 3.84 17.01
CA ASP A 446 -21.00 5.04 16.70
C ASP A 446 -20.52 6.21 17.59
N TYR A 447 -19.31 6.69 17.35
CA TYR A 447 -18.74 7.88 17.97
C TYR A 447 -18.60 9.00 16.92
N ALA A 448 -18.51 10.24 17.36
CA ALA A 448 -18.18 11.34 16.46
C ALA A 448 -16.78 11.13 15.84
N SER A 449 -16.61 11.54 14.59
CA SER A 449 -15.32 11.49 13.90
C SER A 449 -14.98 12.85 13.28
N ILE A 450 -13.68 13.09 13.08
CA ILE A 450 -13.16 14.36 12.58
C ILE A 450 -12.49 14.12 11.23
N SER A 451 -12.91 14.89 10.24
CA SER A 451 -12.27 14.90 8.93
C SER A 451 -11.00 15.73 8.97
N THR A 452 -9.92 15.17 8.42
CA THR A 452 -8.68 15.90 8.13
C THR A 452 -8.60 16.36 6.67
N GLY A 453 -9.65 16.09 5.88
CA GLY A 453 -9.65 16.29 4.44
C GLY A 453 -8.98 15.15 3.64
N SER A 454 -8.43 14.15 4.33
CA SER A 454 -7.87 12.93 3.71
C SER A 454 -8.19 11.71 4.58
N ASP A 455 -9.47 11.36 4.61
CA ASP A 455 -10.00 10.31 5.49
C ASP A 455 -10.05 8.97 4.74
N TRP A 456 -8.87 8.48 4.34
CA TRP A 456 -8.73 7.30 3.47
C TRP A 456 -9.43 6.07 4.06
N TRP A 457 -9.15 5.76 5.34
CA TRP A 457 -9.77 4.66 6.10
C TRP A 457 -11.01 5.09 6.91
N GLY A 458 -11.38 6.36 6.86
CA GLY A 458 -12.40 6.97 7.71
C GLY A 458 -11.85 8.16 8.51
N GLY A 459 -12.76 8.95 9.11
CA GLY A 459 -12.39 10.10 9.92
C GLY A 459 -11.73 9.70 11.24
N MET A 460 -10.94 10.60 11.83
CA MET A 460 -10.29 10.39 13.13
C MET A 460 -11.34 10.22 14.24
N PRO A 461 -11.33 9.13 15.03
CA PRO A 461 -12.23 8.96 16.17
C PRO A 461 -12.11 10.12 17.17
N ASP A 462 -13.23 10.69 17.62
CA ASP A 462 -13.23 11.72 18.67
C ASP A 462 -13.03 11.08 20.05
N PRO A 463 -11.85 11.24 20.70
CA PRO A 463 -11.56 10.60 21.97
C PRO A 463 -12.27 11.28 23.16
N PHE A 464 -12.88 12.46 22.94
CA PHE A 464 -13.68 13.14 23.95
C PHE A 464 -15.15 12.68 23.93
N ASP A 465 -15.56 11.90 22.93
CA ASP A 465 -16.86 11.25 22.90
C ASP A 465 -16.86 10.04 23.85
N PRO A 466 -17.73 9.99 24.87
CA PRO A 466 -17.83 8.82 25.75
C PRO A 466 -18.09 7.52 25.00
N ARG A 467 -18.71 7.58 23.82
CA ARG A 467 -18.97 6.42 22.96
C ARG A 467 -17.66 5.84 22.38
N PHE A 468 -16.62 6.64 22.20
CA PHE A 468 -15.30 6.15 21.82
C PHE A 468 -14.68 5.30 22.95
N ALA A 469 -14.78 5.76 24.20
CA ALA A 469 -14.30 4.98 25.34
C ALA A 469 -15.04 3.64 25.47
N MET A 470 -16.36 3.63 25.28
CA MET A 470 -17.15 2.39 25.26
C MET A 470 -16.77 1.45 24.10
N ALA A 471 -16.54 2.00 22.91
CA ALA A 471 -16.07 1.22 21.75
C ALA A 471 -14.67 0.64 22.00
N THR A 472 -13.79 1.42 22.63
CA THR A 472 -12.43 0.99 23.02
C THR A 472 -12.48 -0.14 24.04
N GLU A 473 -13.26 -0.01 25.11
CA GLU A 473 -13.44 -1.06 26.12
C GLU A 473 -13.98 -2.33 25.47
N ARG A 474 -15.00 -2.23 24.60
CA ARG A 474 -15.54 -3.39 23.88
C ARG A 474 -14.48 -4.06 23.00
N ALA A 475 -13.75 -3.28 22.19
CA ALA A 475 -12.73 -3.82 21.28
C ALA A 475 -11.62 -4.55 22.06
N VAL A 476 -11.12 -3.93 23.14
CA VAL A 476 -10.11 -4.54 24.02
C VAL A 476 -10.65 -5.77 24.73
N ALA A 477 -11.86 -5.72 25.29
CA ALA A 477 -12.45 -6.85 26.00
C ALA A 477 -12.64 -8.07 25.08
N ILE A 478 -13.04 -7.84 23.81
CA ILE A 478 -13.15 -8.91 22.80
C ILE A 478 -11.77 -9.46 22.47
N ALA A 479 -10.80 -8.58 22.16
CA ALA A 479 -9.45 -8.99 21.77
C ALA A 479 -8.65 -9.64 22.93
N ALA A 480 -8.99 -9.38 24.18
CA ALA A 480 -8.33 -9.94 25.36
C ALA A 480 -8.98 -11.20 25.91
N ARG A 481 -10.26 -11.48 25.58
CA ARG A 481 -11.08 -12.52 26.21
C ARG A 481 -10.37 -13.88 26.36
N ASP A 482 -9.71 -14.33 25.29
CA ASP A 482 -9.03 -15.63 25.24
C ASP A 482 -7.50 -15.50 25.18
N HIS A 483 -6.96 -14.29 25.36
CA HIS A 483 -5.54 -13.97 25.18
C HIS A 483 -4.89 -13.23 26.35
N ARG A 484 -5.66 -12.90 27.38
CA ARG A 484 -5.23 -12.11 28.55
C ARG A 484 -3.92 -12.57 29.20
N ASP A 485 -3.68 -13.89 29.24
CA ASP A 485 -2.49 -14.49 29.84
C ASP A 485 -1.73 -15.38 28.85
N ASP A 486 -1.95 -15.17 27.54
CA ASP A 486 -1.26 -15.90 26.48
C ASP A 486 0.20 -15.43 26.33
N PRO A 487 1.22 -16.26 26.60
CA PRO A 487 2.62 -15.86 26.51
C PRO A 487 3.12 -15.75 25.06
N TRP A 488 2.38 -16.26 24.05
CA TRP A 488 2.75 -16.16 22.64
C TRP A 488 2.34 -14.82 22.02
N LEU A 489 1.36 -14.13 22.62
CA LEU A 489 0.96 -12.81 22.18
C LEU A 489 2.02 -11.78 22.58
N ILE A 490 2.61 -11.14 21.57
CA ILE A 490 3.57 -10.05 21.77
C ILE A 490 2.85 -8.81 22.31
N GLY A 491 1.68 -8.49 21.75
CA GLY A 491 0.88 -7.35 22.16
C GLY A 491 -0.15 -6.93 21.13
N TYR A 492 -0.74 -5.76 21.40
CA TYR A 492 -1.89 -5.21 20.69
C TYR A 492 -1.53 -3.91 19.96
N PHE A 493 -1.88 -3.77 18.69
CA PHE A 493 -1.80 -2.49 17.96
C PHE A 493 -3.04 -1.63 18.22
N ALA A 494 -2.87 -0.33 18.35
CA ALA A 494 -3.98 0.64 18.44
C ALA A 494 -4.38 1.09 17.03
N ASP A 495 -5.50 0.56 16.52
CA ASP A 495 -5.98 0.83 15.15
C ASP A 495 -4.88 0.65 14.08
N ASN A 496 -5.02 1.37 12.96
CA ASN A 496 -4.05 1.41 11.86
C ASN A 496 -4.23 2.69 11.04
N GLU A 497 -3.13 3.40 10.75
CA GLU A 497 -3.09 4.51 9.78
C GLU A 497 -4.18 5.59 9.95
N LEU A 498 -4.53 5.91 11.20
CA LEU A 498 -5.43 7.03 11.47
C LEU A 498 -4.84 8.35 10.94
N ALA A 499 -5.68 9.24 10.43
CA ALA A 499 -5.27 10.48 9.80
C ALA A 499 -4.88 11.56 10.83
N TRP A 500 -3.72 11.40 11.49
CA TRP A 500 -3.22 12.36 12.50
C TRP A 500 -2.78 13.70 11.89
N ALA A 501 -2.54 13.73 10.58
CA ALA A 501 -2.27 14.92 9.78
C ALA A 501 -2.82 14.71 8.36
N GLY A 502 -2.90 15.78 7.58
CA GLY A 502 -3.22 15.72 6.16
C GLY A 502 -2.00 15.35 5.30
N PRO A 503 -2.20 15.08 3.99
CA PRO A 503 -1.12 14.76 3.07
C PRO A 503 -0.30 16.02 2.74
N GLY A 504 1.00 15.99 3.01
CA GLY A 504 1.95 17.06 2.67
C GLY A 504 2.53 17.80 3.87
N ASP A 505 3.40 18.78 3.58
CA ASP A 505 4.21 19.49 4.59
C ASP A 505 3.73 20.92 4.86
N ASP A 506 2.67 21.37 4.20
CA ASP A 506 2.14 22.72 4.40
C ASP A 506 1.39 22.84 5.75
N PRO A 507 1.21 24.05 6.31
CA PRO A 507 0.56 24.23 7.60
C PRO A 507 -0.86 23.63 7.68
N LYS A 508 -1.61 23.63 6.57
CA LYS A 508 -2.96 23.04 6.56
C LYS A 508 -2.89 21.53 6.69
N ALA A 509 -1.95 20.87 6.03
CA ALA A 509 -1.71 19.43 6.18
C ALA A 509 -1.22 19.09 7.60
N ARG A 510 -0.18 19.79 8.08
CA ARG A 510 0.42 19.56 9.41
C ARG A 510 -0.56 19.68 10.58
N TYR A 511 -1.53 20.58 10.46
CA TYR A 511 -2.52 20.88 11.49
C TYR A 511 -3.95 20.52 11.08
N ALA A 512 -4.10 19.61 10.12
CA ALA A 512 -5.39 19.26 9.54
C ALA A 512 -6.41 18.77 10.58
N LEU A 513 -5.96 18.06 11.63
CA LEU A 513 -6.83 17.60 12.71
C LEU A 513 -7.40 18.79 13.51
N ALA A 514 -6.54 19.69 14.01
CA ALA A 514 -6.99 20.89 14.73
C ALA A 514 -7.85 21.81 13.84
N TYR A 515 -7.41 22.02 12.60
CA TYR A 515 -8.13 22.81 11.61
C TYR A 515 -9.52 22.21 11.31
N GLY A 516 -9.58 20.90 11.07
CA GLY A 516 -10.80 20.15 10.83
C GLY A 516 -11.76 20.22 12.01
N THR A 517 -11.27 20.01 13.24
CA THR A 517 -12.08 20.13 14.47
C THR A 517 -12.72 21.50 14.59
N LEU A 518 -11.98 22.59 14.35
CA LEU A 518 -12.54 23.95 14.47
C LEU A 518 -13.61 24.29 13.44
N ARG A 519 -13.77 23.51 12.36
CA ARG A 519 -14.85 23.72 11.38
C ARG A 519 -16.16 23.04 11.77
N LEU A 520 -16.13 22.17 12.77
CA LEU A 520 -17.29 21.40 13.26
C LEU A 520 -18.16 22.23 14.21
N THR A 521 -19.37 21.73 14.48
CA THR A 521 -20.31 22.29 15.46
C THR A 521 -19.98 21.84 16.87
N THR A 522 -20.55 22.54 17.87
CA THR A 522 -20.47 22.13 19.28
C THR A 522 -21.17 20.82 19.62
N ASP A 523 -21.86 20.16 18.67
CA ASP A 523 -22.37 18.80 18.88
C ASP A 523 -21.22 17.79 19.00
N VAL A 524 -20.08 18.09 18.38
CA VAL A 524 -18.87 17.27 18.43
C VAL A 524 -18.09 17.53 19.72
N PRO A 525 -17.86 16.51 20.58
CA PRO A 525 -17.09 16.64 21.82
C PRO A 525 -15.71 17.30 21.68
N ALA A 526 -14.94 16.93 20.65
CA ALA A 526 -13.63 17.52 20.36
C ALA A 526 -13.71 19.03 20.10
N LYS A 527 -14.76 19.50 19.41
CA LYS A 527 -15.00 20.92 19.20
C LYS A 527 -15.18 21.64 20.53
N ARG A 528 -16.00 21.09 21.44
CA ARG A 528 -16.20 21.65 22.78
C ARG A 528 -14.91 21.67 23.60
N ALA A 529 -14.11 20.61 23.53
CA ALA A 529 -12.81 20.53 24.19
C ALA A 529 -11.85 21.64 23.68
N PHE A 530 -11.80 21.86 22.36
CA PHE A 530 -10.97 22.90 21.77
C PHE A 530 -11.45 24.30 22.16
N LEU A 531 -12.75 24.58 22.07
CA LEU A 531 -13.28 25.88 22.50
C LEU A 531 -13.04 26.14 23.99
N LYS A 532 -13.15 25.11 24.83
CA LYS A 532 -12.82 25.22 26.26
C LYS A 532 -11.36 25.61 26.46
N GLN A 533 -10.41 24.97 25.77
CA GLN A 533 -9.00 25.34 25.80
C GLN A 533 -8.79 26.82 25.47
N LEU A 534 -9.40 27.32 24.39
CA LEU A 534 -9.23 28.71 23.96
C LEU A 534 -9.86 29.69 24.97
N ARG A 535 -11.03 29.36 25.52
CA ARG A 535 -11.70 30.17 26.55
C ARG A 535 -10.88 30.26 27.83
N ASP A 536 -10.33 29.13 28.28
CA ASP A 536 -9.50 29.07 29.48
C ASP A 536 -8.22 29.91 29.31
N LYS A 537 -7.61 29.92 28.11
CA LYS A 537 -6.39 30.67 27.83
C LYS A 537 -6.61 32.18 27.65
N TYR A 538 -7.61 32.60 26.86
CA TYR A 538 -7.75 34.00 26.44
C TYR A 538 -8.78 34.82 27.22
N ARG A 539 -9.53 34.19 28.14
CA ARG A 539 -10.57 34.79 29.00
C ARG A 539 -11.80 35.34 28.25
N ASN A 540 -11.63 36.03 27.12
CA ASN A 540 -12.70 36.54 26.26
C ASN A 540 -12.27 36.57 24.77
N GLN A 541 -13.23 36.80 23.87
CA GLN A 541 -13.03 36.76 22.42
C GLN A 541 -12.05 37.82 21.92
N ALA A 542 -11.99 38.98 22.57
CA ALA A 542 -11.04 40.05 22.25
C ALA A 542 -9.58 39.60 22.47
N GLY A 543 -9.33 38.80 23.52
CA GLY A 543 -8.03 38.19 23.77
C GLY A 543 -7.60 37.26 22.63
N LEU A 544 -8.50 36.40 22.17
CA LEU A 544 -8.26 35.50 21.04
C LEU A 544 -8.06 36.28 19.73
N SER A 545 -8.93 37.24 19.44
CA SER A 545 -8.82 38.12 18.27
C SER A 545 -7.45 38.77 18.17
N LYS A 546 -6.94 39.31 19.29
CA LYS A 546 -5.61 39.90 19.34
C LYS A 546 -4.50 38.87 19.11
N ALA A 547 -4.61 37.69 19.72
CA ALA A 547 -3.59 36.65 19.62
C ALA A 547 -3.49 36.05 18.21
N TRP A 548 -4.64 35.82 17.58
CA TRP A 548 -4.75 35.17 16.27
C TRP A 548 -4.82 36.16 15.08
N GLY A 549 -4.93 37.46 15.33
CA GLY A 549 -5.06 38.45 14.26
C GLY A 549 -6.37 38.37 13.49
N ILE A 550 -7.45 37.93 14.14
CA ILE A 550 -8.79 37.78 13.54
C ILE A 550 -9.79 38.74 14.16
N ASP A 551 -10.83 39.09 13.42
CA ASP A 551 -12.00 39.78 13.96
C ASP A 551 -13.04 38.74 14.43
N LEU A 552 -13.13 38.53 15.74
CA LEU A 552 -14.07 37.61 16.36
C LEU A 552 -14.95 38.40 17.34
N PRO A 553 -16.13 38.89 16.90
CA PRO A 553 -16.97 39.74 17.72
C PRO A 553 -17.61 38.99 18.90
N ALA A 554 -17.81 37.67 18.78
CA ALA A 554 -18.42 36.82 19.80
C ALA A 554 -17.93 35.37 19.69
N TRP A 555 -17.89 34.63 20.80
CA TRP A 555 -17.42 33.24 20.82
C TRP A 555 -18.32 32.28 20.04
N GLU A 556 -19.61 32.60 19.99
CA GLU A 556 -20.69 31.85 19.34
C GLU A 556 -20.42 31.66 17.84
N LEU A 557 -19.70 32.59 17.20
CA LEU A 557 -19.29 32.44 15.79
C LEU A 557 -18.28 31.30 15.56
N MET A 558 -17.58 30.88 16.61
CA MET A 558 -16.77 29.68 16.55
C MET A 558 -17.56 28.42 16.91
N GLU A 559 -18.79 28.52 17.41
CA GLU A 559 -19.62 27.35 17.78
C GLU A 559 -20.37 26.77 16.57
N ASP A 560 -20.70 27.63 15.61
CA ASP A 560 -21.43 27.30 14.39
C ASP A 560 -20.57 26.56 13.34
N PRO A 561 -21.18 25.71 12.49
CA PRO A 561 -20.47 25.05 11.41
C PRO A 561 -19.93 26.07 10.41
N GLY A 562 -18.73 25.82 9.90
CA GLY A 562 -18.16 26.62 8.82
C GLY A 562 -17.28 27.79 9.26
N PHE A 563 -17.02 27.97 10.57
CA PHE A 563 -15.90 28.80 11.02
C PHE A 563 -14.62 28.35 10.33
N VAL A 564 -13.94 29.28 9.64
CA VAL A 564 -12.68 29.01 8.94
C VAL A 564 -11.55 29.51 9.83
N PRO A 565 -10.85 28.63 10.57
CA PRO A 565 -9.75 29.07 11.41
C PRO A 565 -8.59 29.60 10.54
N PRO A 566 -7.84 30.62 10.99
CA PRO A 566 -6.63 31.04 10.32
C PRO A 566 -5.59 29.90 10.38
N LEU A 567 -4.70 29.85 9.38
CA LEU A 567 -3.55 28.95 9.42
C LEU A 567 -2.42 29.57 10.25
N PRO A 568 -1.54 28.76 10.86
CA PRO A 568 -0.35 29.25 11.56
C PRO A 568 0.50 30.17 10.68
N SER A 569 0.95 31.30 11.26
CA SER A 569 1.86 32.25 10.60
C SER A 569 2.83 32.86 11.61
N PRO A 570 4.00 33.37 11.16
CA PRO A 570 4.97 34.03 12.03
C PRO A 570 4.42 35.27 12.76
N GLU A 571 3.45 35.97 12.17
CA GLU A 571 2.82 37.18 12.74
C GLU A 571 1.91 36.84 13.93
N HIS A 572 1.33 35.64 13.93
CA HIS A 572 0.39 35.16 14.93
C HIS A 572 0.81 33.77 15.45
N PRO A 573 1.94 33.67 16.17
CA PRO A 573 2.52 32.39 16.58
C PRO A 573 1.62 31.61 17.56
N GLU A 574 0.70 32.30 18.23
CA GLU A 574 -0.25 31.69 19.15
C GLU A 574 -1.23 30.72 18.45
N ILE A 575 -1.50 30.89 17.14
CA ILE A 575 -2.32 29.95 16.37
C ILE A 575 -1.64 28.57 16.37
N GLU A 576 -0.35 28.53 16.07
CA GLU A 576 0.42 27.29 16.05
C GLU A 576 0.49 26.66 17.45
N ALA A 577 0.73 27.47 18.48
CA ALA A 577 0.78 27.01 19.87
C ALA A 577 -0.54 26.37 20.32
N ASP A 578 -1.67 26.99 19.97
CA ASP A 578 -2.99 26.49 20.32
C ASP A 578 -3.35 25.20 19.55
N PHE A 579 -2.97 25.12 18.26
CA PHE A 579 -3.15 23.92 17.45
C PHE A 579 -2.32 22.75 17.98
N LYS A 580 -1.04 22.98 18.28
CA LYS A 580 -0.16 21.97 18.90
C LYS A 580 -0.71 21.49 20.23
N TYR A 581 -1.13 22.40 21.10
CA TYR A 581 -1.69 22.02 22.40
C TYR A 581 -2.95 21.17 22.23
N PHE A 582 -3.86 21.54 21.33
CA PHE A 582 -5.07 20.76 21.08
C PHE A 582 -4.73 19.34 20.58
N GLN A 583 -3.87 19.22 19.57
CA GLN A 583 -3.47 17.92 19.01
C GLN A 583 -2.78 17.04 20.06
N LYS A 584 -1.97 17.64 20.94
CA LYS A 584 -1.39 16.95 22.09
C LYS A 584 -2.47 16.37 23.00
N VAL A 585 -3.40 17.19 23.49
CA VAL A 585 -4.45 16.73 24.41
C VAL A 585 -5.36 15.70 23.74
N PHE A 586 -5.65 15.87 22.45
CA PHE A 586 -6.40 14.92 21.65
C PHE A 586 -5.72 13.55 21.63
N ALA A 587 -4.45 13.50 21.23
CA ALA A 587 -3.68 12.26 21.14
C ALA A 587 -3.46 11.61 22.51
N GLU A 588 -3.20 12.40 23.55
CA GLU A 588 -3.10 11.90 24.92
C GLU A 588 -4.40 11.25 25.37
N THR A 589 -5.55 11.86 25.08
CA THR A 589 -6.87 11.29 25.45
C THR A 589 -7.13 9.98 24.71
N TYR A 590 -6.81 9.91 23.42
CA TYR A 590 -6.94 8.70 22.61
C TYR A 590 -6.09 7.54 23.16
N PHE A 591 -4.76 7.73 23.26
CA PHE A 591 -3.87 6.65 23.69
C PHE A 591 -4.05 6.27 25.15
N LYS A 592 -4.36 7.23 26.03
CA LYS A 592 -4.67 6.95 27.44
C LYS A 592 -5.89 6.05 27.58
N THR A 593 -6.95 6.30 26.81
CA THR A 593 -8.19 5.51 26.86
C THR A 593 -7.91 4.04 26.52
N ILE A 594 -7.09 3.81 25.50
CA ILE A 594 -6.68 2.45 25.09
C ILE A 594 -5.79 1.81 26.15
N ALA A 595 -4.77 2.53 26.63
CA ALA A 595 -3.84 2.01 27.63
C ALA A 595 -4.53 1.66 28.95
N ASP A 596 -5.46 2.48 29.43
CA ASP A 596 -6.23 2.21 30.65
C ASP A 596 -7.12 0.97 30.49
N SER A 597 -7.78 0.83 29.33
CA SER A 597 -8.59 -0.34 29.00
C SER A 597 -7.73 -1.61 28.94
N LEU A 598 -6.58 -1.57 28.27
CA LEU A 598 -5.68 -2.71 28.15
C LEU A 598 -5.08 -3.11 29.50
N LYS A 599 -4.73 -2.14 30.36
CA LYS A 599 -4.26 -2.40 31.72
C LYS A 599 -5.27 -3.17 32.57
N TRP A 600 -6.57 -2.98 32.32
CA TRP A 600 -7.62 -3.73 33.01
C TRP A 600 -7.79 -5.15 32.43
N HIS A 601 -7.85 -5.27 31.11
CA HIS A 601 -8.23 -6.52 30.44
C HIS A 601 -7.06 -7.47 30.13
N ALA A 602 -5.87 -6.95 29.83
CA ALA A 602 -4.66 -7.69 29.48
C ALA A 602 -3.39 -7.01 30.03
N PRO A 603 -3.20 -6.97 31.37
CA PRO A 603 -2.13 -6.18 32.02
C PRO A 603 -0.70 -6.68 31.73
N ASN A 604 -0.55 -7.86 31.15
CA ASN A 604 0.74 -8.50 30.88
C ASN A 604 1.24 -8.27 29.44
N HIS A 605 0.43 -7.64 28.58
CA HIS A 605 0.68 -7.51 27.15
C HIS A 605 1.06 -6.09 26.76
N LEU A 606 1.89 -5.98 25.72
CA LEU A 606 2.37 -4.70 25.24
C LEU A 606 1.30 -3.95 24.44
N LEU A 607 1.22 -2.63 24.62
CA LEU A 607 0.57 -1.74 23.66
C LEU A 607 1.59 -1.32 22.60
N LEU A 608 1.41 -1.83 21.38
CA LEU A 608 2.38 -1.77 20.29
C LEU A 608 2.33 -0.49 19.44
N GLY A 609 1.55 0.50 19.86
CA GLY A 609 1.42 1.80 19.18
C GLY A 609 0.43 1.82 18.02
N GLY A 610 0.39 2.95 17.31
CA GLY A 610 -0.67 3.31 16.36
C GLY A 610 -0.47 2.98 14.88
N ARG A 611 0.62 2.29 14.50
CA ARG A 611 0.94 1.95 13.10
C ARG A 611 0.84 3.16 12.16
N PHE A 612 1.60 4.21 12.48
CA PHE A 612 1.52 5.49 11.79
C PHE A 612 2.03 5.39 10.35
N ALA A 613 1.18 5.73 9.36
CA ALA A 613 1.61 6.08 8.00
C ALA A 613 1.71 7.60 7.81
N VAL A 614 0.75 8.34 8.36
CA VAL A 614 0.78 9.79 8.49
C VAL A 614 0.68 10.14 9.97
N SER A 615 1.57 10.99 10.48
CA SER A 615 1.64 11.33 11.89
C SER A 615 2.07 12.78 12.11
N ASN A 616 1.99 13.21 13.36
CA ASN A 616 2.58 14.45 13.81
C ASN A 616 3.38 14.24 15.12
N PRO A 617 4.33 15.14 15.45
CA PRO A 617 5.10 15.08 16.68
C PRO A 617 4.25 14.92 17.95
N GLU A 618 3.09 15.57 18.06
CA GLU A 618 2.24 15.49 19.24
C GLU A 618 1.65 14.09 19.45
N ALA A 619 1.18 13.46 18.36
CA ALA A 619 0.62 12.11 18.37
C ALA A 619 1.70 11.06 18.66
N VAL A 620 2.89 11.21 18.08
CA VAL A 620 4.03 10.32 18.35
C VAL A 620 4.50 10.45 19.80
N ALA A 621 4.56 11.67 20.35
CA ALA A 621 4.91 11.89 21.75
C ALA A 621 3.86 11.32 22.71
N ALA A 622 2.56 11.50 22.41
CA ALA A 622 1.48 10.88 23.20
C ALA A 622 1.55 9.36 23.14
N CYS A 623 1.79 8.78 21.95
CA CYS A 623 2.03 7.35 21.81
C CYS A 623 3.24 6.91 22.66
N ALA A 624 4.34 7.67 22.68
CA ALA A 624 5.49 7.36 23.53
C ALA A 624 5.16 7.44 25.03
N GLN A 625 4.20 8.25 25.45
CA GLN A 625 3.81 8.34 26.85
C GLN A 625 3.00 7.11 27.31
N TYR A 626 2.11 6.60 26.47
CA TYR A 626 1.12 5.58 26.87
C TYR A 626 1.39 4.18 26.30
N CYS A 627 2.12 4.07 25.19
CA CYS A 627 2.42 2.80 24.55
C CYS A 627 3.80 2.27 24.97
N ASP A 628 3.97 0.95 24.89
CA ASP A 628 5.25 0.29 25.16
C ASP A 628 6.19 0.38 23.96
N VAL A 629 5.62 0.45 22.75
CA VAL A 629 6.33 0.50 21.47
C VAL A 629 5.72 1.58 20.57
N LEU A 630 6.56 2.28 19.81
CA LEU A 630 6.13 3.15 18.70
C LEU A 630 6.09 2.32 17.41
N SER A 631 4.99 2.36 16.67
CA SER A 631 4.85 1.61 15.41
C SER A 631 4.59 2.50 14.20
N PHE A 632 5.24 2.18 13.08
CA PHE A 632 5.16 2.93 11.84
C PHE A 632 5.05 2.03 10.62
N ASN A 633 4.18 2.41 9.68
CA ASN A 633 4.11 1.83 8.34
C ASN A 633 5.05 2.64 7.43
N LEU A 634 6.14 2.03 6.96
CA LEU A 634 7.23 2.70 6.25
C LEU A 634 7.42 2.11 4.85
N TYR A 635 6.64 2.60 3.89
CA TYR A 635 6.78 2.29 2.47
C TYR A 635 7.93 3.09 1.84
N THR A 636 9.17 2.76 2.22
CA THR A 636 10.42 3.42 1.82
C THR A 636 11.52 2.39 1.54
N LEU A 637 12.61 2.80 0.87
CA LEU A 637 13.75 1.89 0.58
C LEU A 637 14.62 1.57 1.80
N LYS A 638 14.56 2.42 2.84
CA LYS A 638 15.13 2.18 4.17
C LYS A 638 14.31 2.96 5.21
N PRO A 639 14.19 2.47 6.46
CA PRO A 639 13.38 3.11 7.49
C PRO A 639 13.69 4.61 7.70
N GLN A 640 14.96 4.98 7.61
CA GLN A 640 15.44 6.35 7.87
C GLN A 640 14.96 7.37 6.85
N ASP A 641 14.44 6.95 5.70
CA ASP A 641 13.84 7.86 4.74
C ASP A 641 12.39 8.23 5.11
N GLY A 642 11.76 7.49 6.02
CA GLY A 642 10.37 7.70 6.41
C GLY A 642 10.18 8.42 7.75
N GLN A 643 11.19 8.49 8.62
CA GLN A 643 11.08 9.08 9.97
C GLN A 643 12.38 9.76 10.44
N ASP A 644 12.24 10.78 11.26
CA ASP A 644 13.37 11.39 11.99
C ASP A 644 13.75 10.54 13.21
N PHE A 645 14.70 9.64 13.03
CA PHE A 645 15.21 8.80 14.12
C PHE A 645 15.98 9.56 15.20
N ALA A 646 16.45 10.79 14.95
CA ALA A 646 17.03 11.61 16.01
C ALA A 646 15.94 12.04 16.99
N TYR A 647 14.79 12.48 16.47
CA TYR A 647 13.61 12.75 17.27
C TYR A 647 13.10 11.48 17.98
N LEU A 648 12.94 10.35 17.27
CA LEU A 648 12.44 9.12 17.90
C LEU A 648 13.34 8.61 19.03
N ARG A 649 14.67 8.70 18.89
CA ARG A 649 15.60 8.36 19.97
C ARG A 649 15.44 9.26 21.19
N SER A 650 15.07 10.54 21.00
CA SER A 650 14.83 11.47 22.10
C SER A 650 13.60 11.11 22.95
N LEU A 651 12.67 10.34 22.38
CA LEU A 651 11.49 9.83 23.09
C LEU A 651 11.79 8.58 23.93
N ASP A 652 13.00 8.02 23.80
CA ASP A 652 13.48 6.84 24.53
C ASP A 652 12.48 5.67 24.55
N LYS A 653 12.01 5.28 23.36
CA LYS A 653 11.11 4.14 23.15
C LYS A 653 11.60 3.22 22.04
N PRO A 654 11.28 1.91 22.13
CA PRO A 654 11.48 1.00 21.01
C PRO A 654 10.54 1.32 19.86
N VAL A 655 11.01 1.04 18.64
CA VAL A 655 10.30 1.27 17.38
C VAL A 655 10.08 -0.06 16.67
N LEU A 656 8.87 -0.29 16.17
CA LEU A 656 8.52 -1.42 15.32
C LEU A 656 8.10 -0.91 13.94
N VAL A 657 8.78 -1.34 12.89
CA VAL A 657 8.29 -1.09 11.53
C VAL A 657 7.21 -2.13 11.24
N THR A 658 5.98 -1.68 11.08
CA THR A 658 4.82 -2.56 11.04
C THR A 658 4.32 -2.89 9.65
N GLU A 659 4.72 -2.13 8.64
CA GLU A 659 4.52 -2.44 7.23
C GLU A 659 5.69 -1.88 6.42
N PHE A 660 6.20 -2.69 5.50
CA PHE A 660 7.02 -2.26 4.38
C PHE A 660 6.88 -3.31 3.28
N ASN A 661 7.05 -2.91 2.03
CA ASN A 661 7.08 -3.85 0.92
C ASN A 661 7.85 -3.33 -0.28
N PHE A 662 8.12 -4.25 -1.19
CA PHE A 662 8.69 -3.98 -2.50
C PHE A 662 7.94 -4.83 -3.50
N GLY A 663 7.36 -4.19 -4.51
CA GLY A 663 6.65 -4.85 -5.58
C GLY A 663 7.21 -4.53 -6.95
N SER A 664 6.67 -5.17 -7.97
CA SER A 664 7.01 -4.94 -9.38
C SER A 664 5.79 -5.25 -10.26
N ARG A 665 5.90 -5.05 -11.58
CA ARG A 665 4.79 -5.29 -12.54
C ARG A 665 5.04 -6.45 -13.50
N ASP A 666 6.09 -7.23 -13.28
CA ASP A 666 6.54 -8.31 -14.17
C ASP A 666 6.12 -9.72 -13.71
N ARG A 667 5.19 -9.83 -12.75
CA ARG A 667 4.64 -11.12 -12.24
C ARG A 667 3.11 -11.24 -12.27
N GLY A 668 2.43 -10.37 -13.02
CA GLY A 668 1.02 -10.56 -13.38
C GLY A 668 0.09 -9.46 -12.88
N PRO A 669 -0.03 -9.23 -11.56
CA PRO A 669 -0.75 -8.06 -11.02
C PRO A 669 -0.20 -6.75 -11.61
N PHE A 670 -1.06 -5.73 -11.69
CA PHE A 670 -0.77 -4.53 -12.48
C PHE A 670 -0.18 -3.37 -11.68
N TRP A 671 -0.26 -3.44 -10.35
CA TRP A 671 0.29 -2.43 -9.47
C TRP A 671 1.59 -2.91 -8.83
N GLY A 672 2.63 -2.06 -8.80
CA GLY A 672 3.90 -2.39 -8.14
C GLY A 672 3.91 -2.18 -6.62
N GLY A 673 2.76 -1.85 -6.02
CA GLY A 673 2.66 -1.40 -4.64
C GLY A 673 3.06 0.06 -4.45
N VAL A 674 3.14 0.50 -3.19
CA VAL A 674 3.54 1.87 -2.83
C VAL A 674 5.03 2.10 -3.11
N THR A 675 5.87 1.08 -2.90
CA THR A 675 7.31 1.13 -3.20
C THR A 675 7.64 0.15 -4.33
N GLU A 676 7.41 0.60 -5.55
CA GLU A 676 7.63 -0.17 -6.78
C GLU A 676 9.12 -0.21 -7.18
N LEU A 677 9.59 -1.40 -7.54
CA LEU A 677 10.87 -1.68 -8.15
C LEU A 677 10.67 -2.02 -9.64
N ALA A 678 11.76 -1.94 -10.41
CA ALA A 678 11.67 -2.14 -11.86
C ALA A 678 11.33 -3.60 -12.23
N ARG A 679 11.79 -4.58 -11.44
CA ARG A 679 11.63 -6.03 -11.69
C ARG A 679 11.58 -6.84 -10.41
N GLU A 680 11.02 -8.05 -10.50
CA GLU A 680 10.96 -9.03 -9.42
C GLU A 680 12.34 -9.31 -8.79
N GLU A 681 13.38 -9.41 -9.60
CA GLU A 681 14.72 -9.78 -9.14
C GLU A 681 15.36 -8.75 -8.20
N GLU A 682 14.82 -7.52 -8.17
CA GLU A 682 15.30 -6.42 -7.33
C GLU A 682 14.67 -6.43 -5.93
N ARG A 683 13.56 -7.16 -5.73
CA ARG A 683 12.85 -7.22 -4.43
C ARG A 683 13.71 -7.83 -3.33
N GLY A 684 14.44 -8.90 -3.64
CA GLY A 684 15.35 -9.56 -2.69
C GLY A 684 16.44 -8.61 -2.16
N PRO A 685 17.24 -7.99 -3.04
CA PRO A 685 18.22 -6.97 -2.65
C PRO A 685 17.63 -5.80 -1.85
N ALA A 686 16.45 -5.31 -2.23
CA ALA A 686 15.77 -4.23 -1.51
C ALA A 686 15.36 -4.67 -0.08
N TYR A 687 14.78 -5.86 0.07
CA TYR A 687 14.46 -6.45 1.38
C TYR A 687 15.69 -6.58 2.27
N ALA A 688 16.78 -7.14 1.73
CA ALA A 688 18.04 -7.32 2.45
C ALA A 688 18.63 -5.96 2.91
N ASN A 689 18.58 -4.94 2.05
CA ASN A 689 19.01 -3.60 2.40
C ASN A 689 18.13 -3.00 3.50
N PHE A 690 16.80 -3.06 3.36
CA PHE A 690 15.87 -2.52 4.34
C PHE A 690 16.11 -3.12 5.72
N LEU A 691 16.22 -4.46 5.81
CA LEU A 691 16.47 -5.16 7.06
C LEU A 691 17.83 -4.80 7.68
N LYS A 692 18.87 -4.66 6.86
CA LYS A 692 20.19 -4.20 7.31
C LYS A 692 20.14 -2.79 7.90
N GLN A 693 19.46 -1.85 7.23
CA GLN A 693 19.31 -0.47 7.70
C GLN A 693 18.42 -0.39 8.96
N ALA A 694 17.41 -1.27 9.06
CA ALA A 694 16.58 -1.38 10.25
C ALA A 694 17.41 -1.85 11.46
N LEU A 695 18.21 -2.91 11.30
CA LEU A 695 19.08 -3.40 12.36
C LEU A 695 20.13 -2.38 12.80
N SER A 696 20.66 -1.55 11.89
CA SER A 696 21.67 -0.55 12.30
C SER A 696 21.10 0.57 13.17
N GLU A 697 19.77 0.71 13.24
CA GLU A 697 19.12 1.65 14.15
C GLU A 697 18.91 0.99 15.53
N PRO A 698 19.49 1.53 16.62
CA PRO A 698 19.38 0.95 17.96
C PRO A 698 17.96 0.95 18.54
N SER A 699 17.06 1.83 18.07
CA SER A 699 15.68 1.85 18.56
C SER A 699 14.76 0.83 17.88
N ILE A 700 15.09 0.32 16.69
CA ILE A 700 14.22 -0.62 15.97
C ILE A 700 14.35 -2.02 16.59
N VAL A 701 13.20 -2.61 16.94
CA VAL A 701 13.10 -3.95 17.56
C VAL A 701 12.44 -4.99 16.65
N GLY A 702 12.08 -4.61 15.43
CA GLY A 702 11.48 -5.52 14.46
C GLY A 702 11.02 -4.83 13.18
N VAL A 703 10.74 -5.64 12.17
CA VAL A 703 10.13 -5.22 10.90
C VAL A 703 9.11 -6.26 10.43
N HIS A 704 7.93 -5.81 9.98
CA HIS A 704 6.85 -6.68 9.49
C HIS A 704 6.58 -6.41 8.00
N TRP A 705 6.67 -7.46 7.20
CA TRP A 705 6.42 -7.42 5.75
C TRP A 705 4.92 -7.32 5.43
N PHE A 706 4.55 -6.45 4.50
CA PHE A 706 3.21 -6.36 3.94
C PHE A 706 3.21 -6.82 2.46
N GLN A 707 2.89 -8.08 2.13
CA GLN A 707 2.14 -9.04 2.92
C GLN A 707 2.35 -10.49 2.43
N TYR A 708 1.61 -11.46 2.97
CA TYR A 708 1.76 -12.88 2.62
C TYR A 708 1.42 -13.20 1.15
N LEU A 709 0.20 -12.88 0.72
CA LEU A 709 -0.29 -13.17 -0.64
C LEU A 709 -0.14 -11.97 -1.57
N ASP A 710 0.13 -12.24 -2.85
CA ASP A 710 -0.19 -11.31 -3.91
C ASP A 710 -1.67 -10.97 -3.92
N GLN A 711 -1.98 -9.75 -4.35
CA GLN A 711 -3.37 -9.30 -4.47
C GLN A 711 -3.99 -9.77 -5.79
N PRO A 712 -5.31 -9.93 -5.85
CA PRO A 712 -5.98 -10.36 -7.08
C PRO A 712 -5.81 -9.32 -8.18
N VAL A 713 -5.61 -9.79 -9.42
CA VAL A 713 -5.36 -8.96 -10.62
C VAL A 713 -6.43 -7.87 -10.81
N THR A 714 -7.68 -8.16 -10.43
CA THR A 714 -8.83 -7.26 -10.56
C THR A 714 -9.17 -6.50 -9.27
N GLY A 715 -8.27 -6.49 -8.28
CA GLY A 715 -8.43 -5.69 -7.07
C GLY A 715 -9.09 -6.45 -5.92
N ARG A 716 -8.51 -6.36 -4.73
CA ARG A 716 -9.07 -6.95 -3.50
C ARG A 716 -10.38 -6.27 -3.11
N LEU A 717 -11.22 -6.97 -2.35
CA LEU A 717 -12.54 -6.47 -1.94
C LEU A 717 -12.49 -5.10 -1.24
N LEU A 718 -11.48 -4.88 -0.39
CA LEU A 718 -11.39 -3.71 0.49
C LEU A 718 -11.34 -2.37 -0.28
N ASP A 719 -10.44 -2.24 -1.25
CA ASP A 719 -10.09 -0.96 -1.88
C ASP A 719 -9.65 -1.09 -3.36
N GLY A 720 -9.71 -2.29 -3.92
CA GLY A 720 -9.32 -2.55 -5.31
C GLY A 720 -7.81 -2.64 -5.53
N GLU A 721 -6.98 -2.68 -4.49
CA GLU A 721 -5.55 -2.92 -4.65
C GLU A 721 -5.28 -4.27 -5.36
N ASN A 722 -4.44 -4.23 -6.39
CA ASN A 722 -4.12 -5.34 -7.29
C ASN A 722 -2.62 -5.44 -7.56
N GLY A 723 -1.83 -5.41 -6.48
CA GLY A 723 -0.39 -5.39 -6.52
C GLY A 723 0.32 -6.72 -6.39
N HIS A 724 1.53 -6.75 -6.95
CA HIS A 724 2.48 -7.86 -6.81
C HIS A 724 3.57 -7.49 -5.80
N PHE A 725 3.46 -8.04 -4.61
CA PHE A 725 4.41 -7.86 -3.50
C PHE A 725 4.22 -8.96 -2.44
N GLY A 726 3.50 -10.03 -2.73
CA GLY A 726 3.35 -11.18 -1.86
C GLY A 726 4.63 -12.00 -1.74
N LEU A 727 4.73 -12.80 -0.69
CA LEU A 727 5.72 -13.88 -0.59
C LEU A 727 5.32 -15.07 -1.49
N VAL A 728 4.01 -15.27 -1.66
CA VAL A 728 3.42 -16.29 -2.53
C VAL A 728 2.43 -15.66 -3.50
N GLY A 729 2.33 -16.24 -4.70
CA GLY A 729 1.31 -15.86 -5.68
C GLY A 729 -0.08 -16.35 -5.29
N ILE A 730 -1.10 -15.92 -6.04
CA ILE A 730 -2.49 -16.36 -5.87
C ILE A 730 -2.69 -17.88 -6.06
N THR A 731 -1.70 -18.56 -6.67
CA THR A 731 -1.63 -20.00 -6.88
C THR A 731 -1.00 -20.76 -5.72
N ASP A 732 -0.71 -20.09 -4.60
CA ASP A 732 0.03 -20.63 -3.45
C ASP A 732 1.46 -21.07 -3.78
N VAL A 733 2.00 -20.65 -4.92
CA VAL A 733 3.39 -20.89 -5.30
C VAL A 733 4.27 -19.76 -4.77
N PRO A 734 5.35 -20.05 -4.01
CA PRO A 734 6.28 -19.03 -3.54
C PRO A 734 7.11 -18.43 -4.67
N PHE A 735 7.40 -17.13 -4.59
CA PHE A 735 8.37 -16.47 -5.46
C PHE A 735 9.79 -16.84 -5.01
N GLN A 736 10.29 -17.98 -5.50
CA GLN A 736 11.44 -18.67 -4.90
C GLN A 736 12.70 -17.79 -4.76
N GLY A 737 13.05 -17.03 -5.81
CA GLY A 737 14.23 -16.16 -5.77
C GLY A 737 14.14 -15.08 -4.68
N PHE A 738 12.92 -14.55 -4.47
CA PHE A 738 12.65 -13.62 -3.38
C PHE A 738 12.69 -14.30 -2.02
N VAL A 739 11.99 -15.44 -1.86
CA VAL A 739 11.92 -16.21 -0.61
C VAL A 739 13.30 -16.69 -0.13
N ASP A 740 14.17 -17.15 -1.04
CA ASP A 740 15.54 -17.54 -0.70
C ASP A 740 16.34 -16.36 -0.11
N THR A 741 16.16 -15.17 -0.70
CA THR A 741 16.82 -13.93 -0.24
C THR A 741 16.25 -13.45 1.09
N VAL A 742 14.92 -13.50 1.27
CA VAL A 742 14.24 -13.21 2.54
C VAL A 742 14.78 -14.11 3.64
N ARG A 743 14.81 -15.43 3.41
CA ARG A 743 15.34 -16.41 4.36
C ARG A 743 16.77 -16.08 4.77
N LYS A 744 17.65 -15.88 3.80
CA LYS A 744 19.06 -15.56 4.06
C LYS A 744 19.18 -14.28 4.88
N SER A 745 18.42 -13.25 4.55
CA SER A 745 18.46 -11.95 5.23
C SER A 745 17.94 -12.05 6.67
N ASN A 746 16.86 -12.79 6.90
CA ASN A 746 16.30 -13.03 8.22
C ASN A 746 17.26 -13.76 9.15
N LEU A 747 17.90 -14.83 8.67
CA LEU A 747 18.88 -15.55 9.48
C LEU A 747 20.11 -14.69 9.81
N GLN A 748 20.58 -13.91 8.84
CA GLN A 748 21.68 -12.95 9.07
C GLN A 748 21.30 -11.87 10.09
N ALA A 749 20.05 -11.40 10.07
CA ALA A 749 19.54 -10.43 11.03
C ALA A 749 19.57 -10.96 12.46
N LEU A 750 19.06 -12.18 12.67
CA LEU A 750 19.06 -12.82 13.99
C LEU A 750 20.48 -13.10 14.49
N GLU A 751 21.39 -13.54 13.61
CA GLU A 751 22.81 -13.74 13.94
C GLU A 751 23.49 -12.42 14.33
N GLN A 752 23.22 -11.34 13.60
CA GLN A 752 23.77 -10.01 13.89
C GLN A 752 23.25 -9.47 15.23
N LEU A 753 21.95 -9.61 15.51
CA LEU A 753 21.36 -9.24 16.80
C LEU A 753 22.05 -9.96 17.96
N ALA A 754 22.22 -11.28 17.83
CA ALA A 754 22.91 -12.09 18.84
C ALA A 754 24.35 -11.59 19.11
N LYS A 755 25.10 -11.30 18.05
CA LYS A 755 26.47 -10.75 18.16
C LYS A 755 26.49 -9.38 18.83
N GLU A 756 25.53 -8.50 18.52
CA GLU A 756 25.42 -7.19 19.17
C GLU A 756 25.10 -7.32 20.65
N ALA A 757 24.18 -8.23 21.00
CA ALA A 757 23.81 -8.49 22.38
C ALA A 757 25.00 -9.06 23.19
N GLN A 758 25.78 -9.99 22.63
CA GLN A 758 27.00 -10.52 23.26
C GLN A 758 28.09 -9.46 23.46
N LYS A 759 28.28 -8.55 22.49
CA LYS A 759 29.25 -7.44 22.61
C LYS A 759 28.89 -6.51 23.76
N ALA A 760 27.61 -6.15 23.88
CA ALA A 760 27.06 -5.37 24.98
C ALA A 760 27.38 -6.01 26.35
N GLN A 761 27.12 -7.32 26.49
CA GLN A 761 27.45 -8.07 27.70
C GLN A 761 28.94 -8.04 28.06
N ALA A 762 29.83 -8.24 27.08
CA ALA A 762 31.26 -8.23 27.31
C ALA A 762 31.79 -6.85 27.76
N GLN A 763 31.22 -5.76 27.23
CA GLN A 763 31.57 -4.40 27.64
C GLN A 763 31.17 -4.12 29.09
N GLN A 764 30.00 -4.56 29.53
CA GLN A 764 29.58 -4.44 30.93
C GLN A 764 30.45 -5.25 31.89
N ALA A 765 30.81 -6.49 31.54
CA ALA A 765 31.72 -7.31 32.35
C ALA A 765 33.11 -6.67 32.48
N GLY A 766 33.62 -6.08 31.40
CA GLY A 766 34.89 -5.33 31.40
C GLY A 766 34.84 -4.08 32.27
N ALA A 767 33.77 -3.29 32.20
CA ALA A 767 33.58 -2.10 33.03
C ALA A 767 33.42 -2.44 34.52
N ALA A 768 32.70 -3.51 34.85
CA ALA A 768 32.57 -4.00 36.21
C ALA A 768 33.90 -4.53 36.78
N ALA A 769 34.70 -5.21 35.96
CA ALA A 769 36.05 -5.67 36.34
C ALA A 769 37.04 -4.51 36.55
N GLN A 770 36.95 -3.45 35.75
CA GLN A 770 37.75 -2.23 35.93
C GLN A 770 37.34 -1.45 37.18
N GLY A 771 36.02 -1.31 37.44
CA GLY A 771 35.53 -0.67 38.67
C GLY A 771 35.85 -1.45 39.95
N ALA A 772 35.91 -2.78 39.89
CA ALA A 772 36.37 -3.62 41.01
C ALA A 772 37.90 -3.61 41.18
N GLY A 773 38.67 -3.45 40.09
CA GLY A 773 40.13 -3.32 40.12
C GLY A 773 40.59 -2.03 40.82
N ASP A 774 39.90 -0.92 40.61
CA ASP A 774 40.19 0.35 41.30
C ASP A 774 39.79 0.35 42.78
N ALA A 775 38.78 -0.45 43.18
CA ALA A 775 38.46 -0.68 44.58
C ALA A 775 39.46 -1.62 45.29
N GLY A 776 40.15 -2.48 44.53
CA GLY A 776 41.14 -3.44 45.04
C GLY A 776 42.55 -2.86 45.27
N GLN A 777 42.88 -1.69 44.72
CA GLN A 777 44.17 -1.02 44.93
C GLN A 777 44.18 -0.01 46.10
N ALA A 778 43.05 0.24 46.76
CA ALA A 778 42.96 1.17 47.89
C ALA A 778 43.28 0.56 49.28
N HIS A 779 43.55 -0.75 49.37
CA HIS A 779 43.89 -1.43 50.63
C HIS A 779 45.23 -2.17 50.53
N GLY A 780 46.32 -1.42 50.45
CA GLY A 780 47.65 -2.02 50.38
C GLY A 780 48.83 -1.07 50.57
N ALA A 781 48.75 -0.08 51.45
CA ALA A 781 49.95 0.64 51.93
C ALA A 781 49.66 1.46 53.20
N ARG A 782 49.72 0.81 54.36
CA ARG A 782 50.05 1.46 55.64
C ARG A 782 50.89 0.47 56.44
N ASP A 783 52.22 0.63 56.43
CA ASP A 783 52.97 0.88 57.67
C ASP A 783 54.44 1.25 57.43
N SER A 784 54.97 2.02 58.39
CA SER A 784 56.37 2.36 58.69
C SER A 784 57.08 3.52 57.97
N GLY A 785 57.40 4.57 58.74
CA GLY A 785 58.79 5.05 58.80
C GLY A 785 59.14 6.49 58.40
N VAL A 786 58.76 7.47 59.23
CA VAL A 786 59.63 8.51 59.84
C VAL A 786 60.54 9.43 58.96
N HIS A 787 60.29 10.74 59.16
CA HIS A 787 61.16 11.93 59.14
C HIS A 787 61.41 12.80 57.87
N ALA A 788 60.89 14.04 58.02
CA ALA A 788 61.59 15.34 57.97
C ALA A 788 61.52 16.21 56.70
N GLY A 789 60.84 17.36 56.86
CA GLY A 789 61.35 18.66 56.44
C GLY A 789 60.69 19.28 55.20
N GLY A 790 60.16 20.50 55.34
CA GLY A 790 59.97 21.41 54.20
C GLY A 790 58.70 22.25 54.24
N HIS A 791 58.84 23.51 54.64
CA HIS A 791 57.84 24.56 54.71
C HIS A 791 57.45 25.17 53.35
N ALA A 792 56.25 25.77 53.34
CA ALA A 792 55.80 26.97 52.61
C ALA A 792 55.54 26.83 51.09
N ALA A 793 54.63 27.55 50.44
CA ALA A 793 53.45 28.37 50.76
C ALA A 793 52.97 28.92 49.40
N ASN A 794 51.65 29.09 49.21
CA ASN A 794 50.97 29.97 48.25
C ASN A 794 51.29 29.78 46.74
N GLY A 795 50.33 29.65 45.84
CA GLY A 795 49.06 30.34 45.77
C GLY A 795 49.02 31.09 44.44
N HIS A 796 48.36 30.51 43.45
CA HIS A 796 47.45 31.13 42.46
C HIS A 796 46.96 30.06 41.49
#